data_AF-A0A661BIN8-F1
#
_entry.id   AF-A0A661BIN8-F1
#
_cell.length_a   1.000
_cell.length_b   1.000
_cell.length_c   1.000
_cell.angle_alpha   90.00
_cell.angle_beta   90.00
_cell.angle_gamma   90.00
#
_symmetry.space_group_name_H-M   'P 1'
#
loop_
_entity.id
_entity.type
_entity.pdbx_description
1 polymer ?
#
loop_
_entity_poly.entity_id
_entity_poly.type
_entity_poly.pdbx_seq_one_letter_code
_entity_poly.pdbx_strand_id
1 'polypeptide(L)'
;MKQILVFSLLLVVSVPLLARTGGPDEYGYMFTDEVEFSWIDEEGAVAIGLSGDDNFLQIPLPFSFGFYGERYDSIFCGTNGLLSFFEEEADAYWNDSIPTAFTPNGIIAPFWDDCNIRDESEVLVKTVDSVFVVIYKDVFCPFSSMTNPLTFEVLLVNHPEGDGDIVFQYLDAEVDDVTHTHGGSATVGIENEDGTIGLQYSYDEAVVDSGLAIRFFFSGGINSVSAMEILSPAGVVIGGEEITPKAVFRNRSDSSVDFTAFFRIQDTTGALVYIDSFNVSSLGAGERDTVEFAPWMPETGGFIATAWHNFGGDELPIDDTTTAEFSVYEHISSGGPDDFGYSWRDSYHPGGPTPLPIGIEGATRIDISGDDVTAEIPLPFEFPFYGSEYSSVWVSSNGFLSFESLTSSHILNDSIPCADDPNAILALYWDDSDIDTYSDPEAGIYVKRPADDEFHIIFWHIFLPYSSTTDNVTYEAILYESGRIIFNYAQTETPTYPERSMGRSATVGIESPDGTTGLLYEYNGMPPANLIYPDFAVEFSSEPVVDTIPPAISHTPPAVLYSTEENFIVRATITDISGVIADTLFFSVTGLFTPVSHDSVVGSNYYYTLPVPPAGMSICYRFLAVDGAEGHNVGYLPGMDSTFCVPVIDPH
;
A
#
# COMPACT_ATOMS: atom_id res chain seq x y z
N MET A 1 -22.93 21.62 -58.46
CA MET A 1 -22.10 20.51 -57.95
C MET A 1 -20.64 20.95 -57.95
N LYS A 2 -20.16 21.48 -56.83
CA LYS A 2 -18.75 21.64 -56.49
C LYS A 2 -18.67 21.30 -55.01
N GLN A 3 -18.10 20.14 -54.69
CA GLN A 3 -17.81 19.74 -53.32
C GLN A 3 -16.69 20.63 -52.79
N ILE A 4 -16.92 21.25 -51.63
CA ILE A 4 -15.91 21.95 -50.85
C ILE A 4 -15.35 20.89 -49.90
N LEU A 5 -14.09 20.49 -50.10
CA LEU A 5 -13.32 19.76 -49.10
C LEU A 5 -12.96 20.75 -47.98
N VAL A 6 -13.39 20.45 -46.75
CA VAL A 6 -12.89 21.09 -45.55
C VAL A 6 -11.68 20.28 -45.11
N PHE A 7 -10.48 20.86 -45.22
CA PHE A 7 -9.28 20.32 -44.58
C PHE A 7 -9.34 20.70 -43.10
N SER A 8 -9.57 19.71 -42.23
CA SER A 8 -9.35 19.84 -40.79
C SER A 8 -7.84 19.83 -40.55
N LEU A 9 -7.28 20.99 -40.23
CA LEU A 9 -5.90 21.11 -39.78
C LEU A 9 -5.85 20.62 -38.33
N LEU A 10 -5.46 19.36 -38.13
CA LEU A 10 -5.15 18.82 -36.80
C LEU A 10 -3.86 19.50 -36.34
N LEU A 11 -3.97 20.41 -35.38
CA LEU A 11 -2.82 20.98 -34.69
C LEU A 11 -2.29 19.87 -33.76
N VAL A 12 -1.26 19.15 -34.19
CA VAL A 12 -0.53 18.22 -33.31
C VAL A 12 0.22 19.09 -32.32
N VAL A 13 -0.29 19.18 -31.10
CA VAL A 13 0.47 19.68 -29.96
C VAL A 13 1.51 18.60 -29.67
N SER A 14 2.76 18.84 -30.03
CA SER A 14 3.88 18.03 -29.57
C SER A 14 3.97 18.21 -28.06
N VAL A 15 3.43 17.27 -27.31
CA VAL A 15 3.82 17.09 -25.91
C VAL A 15 5.29 16.68 -25.97
N PRO A 16 6.24 17.44 -25.39
CA PRO A 16 7.59 16.93 -25.26
C PRO A 16 7.49 15.64 -24.43
N LEU A 17 7.97 14.53 -25.00
CA LEU A 17 8.20 13.32 -24.22
C LEU A 17 9.20 13.74 -23.14
N LEU A 18 8.79 13.68 -21.86
CA LEU A 18 9.70 13.95 -20.76
C LEU A 18 10.71 12.81 -20.72
N ALA A 19 11.99 13.14 -20.64
CA ALA A 19 13.07 12.19 -20.42
C ALA A 19 12.77 11.34 -19.17
N ARG A 20 12.99 10.02 -19.23
CA ARG A 20 12.99 9.14 -18.07
C ARG A 20 14.31 9.30 -17.31
N THR A 21 14.18 9.48 -16.01
CA THR A 21 15.28 9.56 -15.05
C THR A 21 14.86 8.80 -13.80
N GLY A 22 15.78 8.07 -13.18
CA GLY A 22 15.49 7.32 -11.97
C GLY A 22 16.70 7.10 -11.09
N GLY A 23 16.44 6.53 -9.92
CA GLY A 23 17.36 6.55 -8.79
C GLY A 23 17.40 7.92 -8.09
N PRO A 24 18.39 8.15 -7.22
CA PRO A 24 19.45 7.21 -6.87
C PRO A 24 18.96 6.00 -6.08
N ASP A 25 19.44 4.80 -6.43
CA ASP A 25 19.21 3.59 -5.62
C ASP A 25 19.88 3.69 -4.22
N GLU A 26 19.73 2.64 -3.40
CA GLU A 26 20.25 2.63 -2.03
C GLU A 26 21.78 2.73 -1.99
N TYR A 27 22.48 2.27 -3.03
CA TYR A 27 23.93 2.37 -3.17
C TYR A 27 24.36 3.76 -3.67
N GLY A 28 23.65 4.32 -4.66
CA GLY A 28 23.90 5.63 -5.25
C GLY A 28 24.00 5.66 -6.78
N TYR A 29 23.62 4.60 -7.50
CA TYR A 29 23.49 4.71 -8.97
C TYR A 29 22.23 5.48 -9.32
N MET A 30 22.28 6.21 -10.43
CA MET A 30 21.13 6.85 -11.09
C MET A 30 21.07 6.43 -12.56
N PHE A 31 19.92 6.60 -13.20
CA PHE A 31 19.81 6.52 -14.66
C PHE A 31 19.14 7.73 -15.28
N THR A 32 19.46 7.99 -16.54
CA THR A 32 18.79 8.98 -17.39
C THR A 32 18.81 8.54 -18.85
N ASP A 33 17.73 8.81 -19.58
CA ASP A 33 17.66 8.70 -21.05
C ASP A 33 17.88 10.04 -21.77
N GLU A 34 18.18 11.13 -21.04
CA GLU A 34 18.59 12.42 -21.61
C GLU A 34 20.08 12.37 -22.01
N VAL A 35 20.42 11.36 -22.81
CA VAL A 35 21.78 11.03 -23.23
C VAL A 35 21.85 11.14 -24.74
N GLU A 36 22.92 11.75 -25.25
CA GLU A 36 23.16 11.79 -26.69
C GLU A 36 23.46 10.38 -27.20
N PHE A 37 22.62 9.89 -28.11
CA PHE A 37 22.90 8.68 -28.87
C PHE A 37 24.14 8.89 -29.76
N SER A 38 25.18 8.13 -29.46
CA SER A 38 26.50 8.17 -30.09
C SER A 38 27.02 6.73 -30.28
N TRP A 39 26.42 6.04 -31.24
CA TRP A 39 26.76 4.65 -31.60
C TRP A 39 28.25 4.45 -31.92
N ILE A 40 28.87 3.45 -31.31
CA ILE A 40 30.23 3.02 -31.63
C ILE A 40 30.16 1.89 -32.68
N ASP A 41 30.67 2.15 -33.90
CA ASP A 41 30.64 1.17 -34.98
C ASP A 41 31.45 -0.12 -34.69
N GLU A 42 31.31 -1.15 -35.50
CA GLU A 42 32.03 -2.43 -35.34
C GLU A 42 33.48 -2.40 -35.85
N GLU A 43 33.99 -1.27 -36.38
CA GLU A 43 35.34 -1.22 -36.95
C GLU A 43 36.38 -1.50 -35.85
N GLY A 44 37.21 -2.51 -36.09
CA GLY A 44 38.24 -2.97 -35.16
C GLY A 44 37.75 -3.84 -34.01
N ALA A 45 36.44 -4.19 -33.96
CA ALA A 45 35.90 -5.11 -32.97
C ALA A 45 36.26 -6.58 -33.24
N VAL A 46 36.24 -7.39 -32.19
CA VAL A 46 36.54 -8.82 -32.23
C VAL A 46 35.29 -9.59 -31.84
N ALA A 47 34.84 -10.51 -32.70
CA ALA A 47 33.78 -11.44 -32.36
C ALA A 47 34.26 -12.43 -31.30
N ILE A 48 33.49 -12.60 -30.21
CA ILE A 48 33.86 -13.48 -29.10
C ILE A 48 33.53 -14.95 -29.37
N GLY A 49 32.72 -15.22 -30.41
CA GLY A 49 32.29 -16.57 -30.77
C GLY A 49 31.19 -17.13 -29.88
N LEU A 50 30.41 -16.25 -29.22
CA LEU A 50 29.17 -16.62 -28.55
C LEU A 50 28.13 -17.01 -29.60
N SER A 51 27.40 -18.09 -29.36
CA SER A 51 26.40 -18.62 -30.29
C SER A 51 25.42 -19.53 -29.59
N GLY A 52 24.22 -19.66 -30.15
CA GLY A 52 23.16 -20.51 -29.64
C GLY A 52 22.28 -19.81 -28.63
N ASP A 53 21.75 -20.62 -27.74
CA ASP A 53 20.70 -20.33 -26.77
C ASP A 53 21.18 -20.77 -25.39
N ASP A 54 20.77 -20.05 -24.34
CA ASP A 54 21.17 -20.28 -22.94
C ASP A 54 22.66 -20.55 -22.76
N ASN A 55 23.50 -19.66 -23.30
CA ASN A 55 24.94 -19.84 -23.30
C ASN A 55 25.65 -18.54 -22.95
N PHE A 56 26.88 -18.63 -22.45
CA PHE A 56 27.67 -17.47 -22.09
C PHE A 56 29.16 -17.68 -22.36
N LEU A 57 29.89 -16.57 -22.42
CA LEU A 57 31.34 -16.56 -22.44
C LEU A 57 31.90 -15.54 -21.45
N GLN A 58 32.95 -15.93 -20.73
CA GLN A 58 33.71 -15.00 -19.90
C GLN A 58 34.66 -14.16 -20.77
N ILE A 59 34.64 -12.86 -20.57
CA ILE A 59 35.47 -11.89 -21.28
C ILE A 59 36.34 -11.13 -20.28
N PRO A 60 37.68 -11.12 -20.44
CA PRO A 60 38.53 -10.28 -19.60
C PRO A 60 38.30 -8.80 -19.90
N LEU A 61 38.09 -8.00 -18.86
CA LEU A 61 37.97 -6.56 -18.99
C LEU A 61 39.37 -5.94 -19.18
N PRO A 62 39.49 -4.89 -19.99
CA PRO A 62 40.77 -4.21 -20.23
C PRO A 62 41.23 -3.36 -19.04
N PHE A 63 40.38 -3.21 -18.02
CA PHE A 63 40.60 -2.48 -16.77
C PHE A 63 39.75 -3.10 -15.66
N SER A 64 40.04 -2.75 -14.40
CA SER A 64 39.24 -3.16 -13.25
C SER A 64 38.00 -2.25 -13.13
N PHE A 65 36.83 -2.78 -13.49
CA PHE A 65 35.58 -2.03 -13.50
C PHE A 65 34.95 -1.99 -12.11
N GLY A 66 34.50 -0.81 -11.68
CA GLY A 66 33.80 -0.66 -10.41
C GLY A 66 32.29 -0.82 -10.60
N PHE A 67 31.66 -1.68 -9.82
CA PHE A 67 30.22 -1.93 -9.87
C PHE A 67 29.69 -2.32 -8.49
N TYR A 68 28.70 -1.58 -7.97
CA TYR A 68 28.18 -1.64 -6.61
C TYR A 68 29.27 -1.74 -5.52
N GLY A 69 30.36 -1.00 -5.71
CA GLY A 69 31.47 -0.89 -4.74
C GLY A 69 32.52 -2.00 -4.82
N GLU A 70 32.26 -3.04 -5.61
CA GLU A 70 33.20 -4.10 -5.90
C GLU A 70 33.98 -3.84 -7.19
N ARG A 71 35.07 -4.59 -7.39
CA ARG A 71 35.97 -4.44 -8.54
C ARG A 71 36.08 -5.73 -9.32
N TYR A 72 35.80 -5.65 -10.61
CA TYR A 72 35.77 -6.80 -11.51
C TYR A 72 36.77 -6.65 -12.66
N ASP A 73 37.52 -7.72 -12.92
CA ASP A 73 38.50 -7.79 -14.01
C ASP A 73 38.00 -8.64 -15.20
N SER A 74 36.77 -9.16 -15.11
CA SER A 74 36.11 -9.93 -16.16
C SER A 74 34.60 -9.80 -16.03
N ILE A 75 33.88 -10.05 -17.12
CA ILE A 75 32.42 -10.11 -17.15
C ILE A 75 31.99 -11.33 -17.98
N PHE A 76 30.89 -11.96 -17.62
CA PHE A 76 30.22 -12.98 -18.39
C PHE A 76 29.19 -12.34 -19.31
N CYS A 77 29.17 -12.76 -20.57
CA CYS A 77 28.28 -12.25 -21.60
C CYS A 77 27.40 -13.39 -22.10
N GLY A 78 26.10 -13.27 -21.81
CA GLY A 78 25.07 -14.26 -22.12
C GLY A 78 24.41 -14.03 -23.47
N THR A 79 23.84 -15.08 -24.03
CA THR A 79 23.02 -15.03 -25.26
C THR A 79 21.74 -14.21 -25.08
N ASN A 80 21.24 -14.15 -23.84
CA ASN A 80 19.96 -13.60 -23.39
C ASN A 80 20.00 -12.07 -23.15
N GLY A 81 20.86 -11.34 -23.88
CA GLY A 81 21.00 -9.89 -23.76
C GLY A 81 21.36 -9.40 -22.35
N LEU A 82 22.03 -10.26 -21.59
CA LEU A 82 22.41 -10.09 -20.18
C LEU A 82 23.94 -10.18 -20.03
N LEU A 83 24.50 -9.29 -19.21
CA LEU A 83 25.87 -9.38 -18.71
C LEU A 83 25.83 -9.65 -17.21
N SER A 84 26.71 -10.52 -16.70
CA SER A 84 26.82 -10.80 -15.26
C SER A 84 28.28 -10.84 -14.81
N PHE A 85 28.52 -10.48 -13.55
CA PHE A 85 29.82 -10.68 -12.90
C PHE A 85 30.01 -12.09 -12.31
N PHE A 86 28.97 -12.92 -12.33
CA PHE A 86 28.94 -14.27 -11.81
C PHE A 86 28.62 -15.30 -12.92
N GLU A 87 29.24 -16.48 -12.86
CA GLU A 87 29.16 -17.48 -13.94
C GLU A 87 27.77 -18.11 -14.00
N GLU A 88 27.24 -18.47 -12.84
CA GLU A 88 25.98 -19.15 -12.61
C GLU A 88 24.73 -18.34 -12.98
N GLU A 89 24.90 -17.05 -13.27
CA GLU A 89 23.81 -16.11 -13.54
C GLU A 89 23.72 -15.72 -15.02
N ALA A 90 24.72 -16.07 -15.83
CA ALA A 90 24.91 -15.49 -17.17
C ALA A 90 24.09 -16.15 -18.29
N ASP A 91 23.44 -17.29 -18.05
CA ASP A 91 22.54 -17.98 -19.00
C ASP A 91 21.05 -17.75 -18.70
N ALA A 92 20.69 -16.89 -17.76
CA ALA A 92 19.30 -16.65 -17.39
C ALA A 92 18.45 -16.15 -18.58
N TYR A 93 17.49 -16.95 -19.02
CA TYR A 93 16.53 -16.59 -20.09
C TYR A 93 15.21 -16.00 -19.58
N TRP A 94 14.86 -16.29 -18.33
CA TRP A 94 13.62 -15.82 -17.73
C TRP A 94 13.85 -14.46 -17.08
N ASN A 95 13.33 -13.39 -17.68
CA ASN A 95 13.47 -12.05 -17.14
C ASN A 95 12.53 -11.80 -15.94
N ASP A 96 12.95 -10.91 -15.05
CA ASP A 96 12.18 -10.47 -13.88
C ASP A 96 12.39 -8.97 -13.64
N SER A 97 11.58 -8.40 -12.76
CA SER A 97 11.73 -7.04 -12.28
C SER A 97 13.04 -6.82 -11.51
N ILE A 98 13.58 -5.59 -11.54
CA ILE A 98 14.78 -5.20 -10.81
C ILE A 98 14.41 -4.10 -9.78
N PRO A 99 14.91 -4.14 -8.54
CA PRO A 99 15.68 -5.24 -7.95
C PRO A 99 14.80 -6.44 -7.57
N THR A 100 15.39 -7.63 -7.56
CA THR A 100 14.80 -8.88 -7.12
C THR A 100 15.86 -9.76 -6.46
N ALA A 101 15.57 -10.32 -5.29
CA ALA A 101 16.48 -11.25 -4.63
C ALA A 101 16.57 -12.63 -5.33
N PHE A 102 15.73 -12.86 -6.35
CA PHE A 102 15.78 -14.06 -7.18
C PHE A 102 16.92 -13.96 -8.20
N THR A 103 17.62 -15.07 -8.44
CA THR A 103 18.67 -15.14 -9.47
C THR A 103 18.10 -14.87 -10.86
N PRO A 104 18.78 -14.09 -11.72
CA PRO A 104 20.18 -13.69 -11.64
C PRO A 104 20.48 -12.39 -10.89
N ASN A 105 21.62 -12.35 -10.18
CA ASN A 105 22.12 -11.18 -9.45
C ASN A 105 23.48 -10.69 -9.98
N GLY A 106 23.87 -9.45 -9.62
CA GLY A 106 25.12 -8.83 -10.07
C GLY A 106 25.14 -8.59 -11.58
N ILE A 107 24.02 -8.12 -12.11
CA ILE A 107 23.74 -8.07 -13.55
C ILE A 107 23.73 -6.65 -14.13
N ILE A 108 24.07 -6.60 -15.42
CA ILE A 108 23.85 -5.47 -16.31
C ILE A 108 22.95 -5.98 -17.43
N ALA A 109 21.69 -5.53 -17.44
CA ALA A 109 20.65 -5.99 -18.35
C ALA A 109 20.33 -4.89 -19.38
N PRO A 110 21.06 -4.81 -20.51
CA PRO A 110 20.71 -3.89 -21.60
C PRO A 110 19.42 -4.30 -22.31
N PHE A 111 19.14 -5.60 -22.40
CA PHE A 111 17.94 -6.15 -23.03
C PHE A 111 17.76 -7.60 -22.56
N TRP A 112 17.50 -7.81 -21.27
CA TRP A 112 17.41 -9.15 -20.71
C TRP A 112 16.07 -9.79 -21.06
N ASP A 113 16.12 -10.83 -21.88
CA ASP A 113 14.99 -11.61 -22.39
C ASP A 113 15.53 -12.97 -22.89
N ASP A 114 14.64 -13.90 -23.23
CA ASP A 114 14.97 -15.18 -23.86
C ASP A 114 15.46 -14.90 -25.30
N CYS A 115 16.77 -14.82 -25.55
CA CYS A 115 17.33 -14.40 -26.84
C CYS A 115 18.25 -15.46 -27.46
N ASN A 116 18.39 -15.42 -28.78
CA ASN A 116 19.18 -16.39 -29.53
C ASN A 116 20.22 -15.73 -30.45
N ILE A 117 21.47 -16.20 -30.36
CA ILE A 117 22.59 -15.79 -31.20
C ILE A 117 22.78 -16.79 -32.35
N ARG A 118 22.32 -16.43 -33.54
CA ARG A 118 22.25 -17.31 -34.72
C ARG A 118 23.45 -17.14 -35.66
N ASP A 119 23.44 -17.88 -36.76
CA ASP A 119 24.52 -17.84 -37.77
C ASP A 119 24.73 -16.44 -38.38
N GLU A 120 23.67 -15.63 -38.42
CA GLU A 120 23.69 -14.24 -38.86
C GLU A 120 23.97 -13.23 -37.73
N SER A 121 23.93 -13.64 -36.47
CA SER A 121 24.17 -12.80 -35.30
C SER A 121 25.66 -12.75 -34.95
N GLU A 122 26.12 -11.63 -34.39
CA GLU A 122 27.47 -11.53 -33.84
C GLU A 122 27.44 -10.81 -32.48
N VAL A 123 28.20 -11.33 -31.52
CA VAL A 123 28.54 -10.58 -30.31
C VAL A 123 30.01 -10.16 -30.41
N LEU A 124 30.24 -8.86 -30.45
CA LEU A 124 31.56 -8.27 -30.66
C LEU A 124 32.00 -7.46 -29.45
N VAL A 125 33.31 -7.40 -29.23
CA VAL A 125 33.89 -6.54 -28.20
C VAL A 125 35.01 -5.67 -28.74
N LYS A 126 35.14 -4.47 -28.18
CA LYS A 126 36.34 -3.65 -28.35
C LYS A 126 36.55 -2.69 -27.19
N THR A 127 37.73 -2.09 -27.17
CA THR A 127 38.07 -1.02 -26.23
C THR A 127 38.42 0.23 -27.02
N VAL A 128 37.74 1.32 -26.72
CA VAL A 128 38.05 2.65 -27.26
C VAL A 128 38.36 3.55 -26.08
N ASP A 129 39.62 3.98 -25.99
CA ASP A 129 40.16 4.74 -24.86
C ASP A 129 39.91 4.06 -23.49
N SER A 130 38.99 4.58 -22.67
CA SER A 130 38.62 4.04 -21.35
C SER A 130 37.20 3.45 -21.33
N VAL A 131 36.67 3.11 -22.50
CA VAL A 131 35.36 2.49 -22.68
C VAL A 131 35.53 1.08 -23.24
N PHE A 132 34.99 0.10 -22.54
CA PHE A 132 34.85 -1.26 -23.06
C PHE A 132 33.44 -1.42 -23.64
N VAL A 133 33.34 -1.87 -24.88
CA VAL A 133 32.09 -1.94 -25.64
C VAL A 133 31.76 -3.40 -25.93
N VAL A 134 30.53 -3.80 -25.61
CA VAL A 134 29.94 -5.08 -26.00
C VAL A 134 28.81 -4.80 -26.98
N ILE A 135 28.91 -5.28 -28.22
CA ILE A 135 27.93 -5.06 -29.27
C ILE A 135 27.20 -6.37 -29.52
N TYR A 136 25.88 -6.37 -29.31
CA TYR A 136 24.97 -7.42 -29.75
C TYR A 136 24.41 -7.02 -31.11
N LYS A 137 24.81 -7.74 -32.16
CA LYS A 137 24.43 -7.44 -33.53
C LYS A 137 23.54 -8.53 -34.10
N ASP A 138 22.44 -8.10 -34.70
CA ASP A 138 21.47 -8.97 -35.37
C ASP A 138 21.01 -10.14 -34.48
N VAL A 139 20.66 -9.85 -33.22
CA VAL A 139 20.21 -10.82 -32.19
C VAL A 139 18.70 -10.99 -32.18
N PHE A 140 18.21 -12.21 -31.96
CA PHE A 140 16.78 -12.51 -32.02
C PHE A 140 16.20 -12.65 -30.62
N CYS A 141 15.36 -11.68 -30.22
CA CYS A 141 14.59 -11.71 -28.98
C CYS A 141 13.09 -11.52 -29.31
N PRO A 142 12.17 -12.34 -28.78
CA PRO A 142 12.42 -13.53 -27.96
C PRO A 142 13.01 -14.69 -28.81
N PHE A 143 13.35 -15.82 -28.20
CA PHE A 143 13.96 -16.99 -28.85
C PHE A 143 13.16 -17.47 -30.06
N SER A 144 11.83 -17.35 -29.97
CA SER A 144 10.88 -17.72 -31.02
C SER A 144 10.89 -16.78 -32.23
N SER A 145 11.50 -15.60 -32.14
CA SER A 145 11.61 -14.63 -33.21
C SER A 145 12.43 -15.19 -34.37
N MET A 146 11.94 -15.07 -35.60
CA MET A 146 12.58 -15.61 -36.82
C MET A 146 12.96 -14.53 -37.82
N THR A 147 12.59 -13.28 -37.56
CA THR A 147 12.72 -12.14 -38.48
C THR A 147 12.93 -10.86 -37.68
N ASN A 148 13.55 -9.86 -38.31
CA ASN A 148 13.81 -8.53 -37.75
C ASN A 148 14.60 -8.54 -36.43
N PRO A 149 15.92 -8.78 -36.49
CA PRO A 149 16.74 -8.89 -35.29
C PRO A 149 17.11 -7.52 -34.68
N LEU A 150 17.44 -7.54 -33.40
CA LEU A 150 17.87 -6.40 -32.61
C LEU A 150 19.37 -6.13 -32.74
N THR A 151 19.74 -4.85 -32.71
CA THR A 151 21.15 -4.44 -32.61
C THR A 151 21.31 -3.36 -31.54
N PHE A 152 22.07 -3.65 -30.49
CA PHE A 152 22.33 -2.76 -29.37
C PHE A 152 23.75 -2.95 -28.81
N GLU A 153 24.21 -2.00 -28.00
CA GLU A 153 25.52 -2.07 -27.36
C GLU A 153 25.49 -1.63 -25.89
N VAL A 154 26.44 -2.15 -25.13
CA VAL A 154 26.73 -1.76 -23.75
C VAL A 154 28.13 -1.17 -23.69
N LEU A 155 28.23 0.02 -23.11
CA LEU A 155 29.48 0.71 -22.87
C LEU A 155 29.76 0.71 -21.37
N LEU A 156 30.87 0.09 -20.97
CA LEU A 156 31.40 0.17 -19.61
C LEU A 156 32.50 1.24 -19.60
N VAL A 157 32.23 2.38 -18.97
CA VAL A 157 33.15 3.50 -18.87
C VAL A 157 33.94 3.39 -17.56
N ASN A 158 35.26 3.29 -17.66
CA ASN A 158 36.10 3.08 -16.48
C ASN A 158 36.25 4.35 -15.63
N HIS A 159 35.95 4.24 -14.35
CA HIS A 159 36.33 5.19 -13.31
C HIS A 159 37.36 4.54 -12.35
N PRO A 160 38.66 4.89 -12.43
CA PRO A 160 39.71 4.22 -11.64
C PRO A 160 39.58 4.31 -10.11
N GLU A 161 38.87 5.33 -9.62
CA GLU A 161 38.72 5.61 -8.18
C GLU A 161 37.28 5.41 -7.68
N GLY A 162 36.34 5.01 -8.55
CA GLY A 162 34.94 4.78 -8.18
C GLY A 162 34.22 3.81 -9.12
N ASP A 163 32.92 3.80 -9.03
CA ASP A 163 32.04 2.98 -9.84
C ASP A 163 31.95 3.51 -11.27
N GLY A 164 31.86 2.59 -12.24
CA GLY A 164 31.87 2.90 -13.66
C GLY A 164 30.52 3.41 -14.16
N ASP A 165 30.52 4.25 -15.20
CA ASP A 165 29.26 4.50 -15.92
C ASP A 165 28.96 3.33 -16.85
N ILE A 166 27.68 3.05 -17.02
CA ILE A 166 27.17 2.04 -17.94
C ILE A 166 26.23 2.74 -18.90
N VAL A 167 26.45 2.61 -20.20
CA VAL A 167 25.56 3.19 -21.21
C VAL A 167 25.01 2.09 -22.10
N PHE A 168 23.69 2.04 -22.25
CA PHE A 168 23.00 1.22 -23.24
C PHE A 168 22.68 2.10 -24.45
N GLN A 169 22.91 1.60 -25.66
CA GLN A 169 22.51 2.26 -26.88
C GLN A 169 21.82 1.27 -27.82
N TYR A 170 20.70 1.67 -28.40
CA TYR A 170 19.90 0.79 -29.27
C TYR A 170 19.92 1.34 -30.70
N LEU A 171 20.59 0.63 -31.61
CA LEU A 171 20.60 1.00 -33.03
C LEU A 171 19.32 0.53 -33.71
N ASP A 172 18.86 -0.66 -33.35
CA ASP A 172 17.60 -1.25 -33.78
C ASP A 172 16.94 -1.99 -32.61
N ALA A 173 15.81 -1.47 -32.14
CA ALA A 173 14.98 -2.01 -31.07
C ALA A 173 13.63 -2.57 -31.57
N GLU A 174 13.40 -2.54 -32.90
CA GLU A 174 12.14 -2.96 -33.49
C GLU A 174 12.17 -4.46 -33.82
N VAL A 175 11.21 -5.23 -33.30
CA VAL A 175 10.93 -6.59 -33.79
C VAL A 175 9.55 -6.65 -34.45
N ASP A 176 9.33 -7.66 -35.30
CA ASP A 176 8.07 -7.84 -36.03
C ASP A 176 6.88 -8.16 -35.11
N ASP A 177 7.14 -8.67 -33.91
CA ASP A 177 6.12 -8.99 -32.92
C ASP A 177 5.74 -7.77 -32.08
N VAL A 178 4.48 -7.38 -32.16
CA VAL A 178 3.92 -6.22 -31.47
C VAL A 178 3.96 -6.34 -29.94
N THR A 179 4.11 -7.55 -29.37
CA THR A 179 4.21 -7.74 -27.92
C THR A 179 5.64 -7.71 -27.38
N HIS A 180 6.66 -7.84 -28.24
CA HIS A 180 8.07 -7.91 -27.82
C HIS A 180 8.89 -6.71 -28.33
N THR A 181 8.38 -6.01 -29.35
CA THR A 181 9.02 -4.82 -29.92
C THR A 181 9.23 -3.72 -28.88
N HIS A 182 10.32 -2.96 -28.99
CA HIS A 182 10.69 -1.88 -28.07
C HIS A 182 10.88 -2.32 -26.61
N GLY A 183 11.23 -3.59 -26.36
CA GLY A 183 11.43 -4.11 -25.00
C GLY A 183 10.15 -4.54 -24.28
N GLY A 184 9.05 -4.74 -25.00
CA GLY A 184 7.74 -5.12 -24.43
C GLY A 184 7.71 -6.45 -23.64
N SER A 185 8.81 -7.20 -23.65
CA SER A 185 9.03 -8.46 -22.93
C SER A 185 10.37 -8.53 -22.19
N ALA A 186 11.14 -7.44 -22.20
CA ALA A 186 12.51 -7.43 -21.72
C ALA A 186 12.65 -6.62 -20.43
N THR A 187 13.61 -7.01 -19.61
CA THR A 187 14.08 -6.19 -18.49
C THR A 187 15.28 -5.34 -18.93
N VAL A 188 15.23 -4.05 -18.63
CA VAL A 188 16.35 -3.12 -18.83
C VAL A 188 16.73 -2.50 -17.49
N GLY A 189 17.97 -2.67 -17.05
CA GLY A 189 18.42 -2.18 -15.74
C GLY A 189 19.80 -2.67 -15.31
N ILE A 190 20.16 -2.35 -14.06
CA ILE A 190 21.36 -2.84 -13.37
C ILE A 190 21.02 -3.26 -11.95
N GLU A 191 21.74 -4.24 -11.41
CA GLU A 191 21.47 -4.81 -10.09
C GLU A 191 22.73 -5.31 -9.38
N ASN A 192 22.76 -5.16 -8.07
CA ASN A 192 23.89 -5.53 -7.22
C ASN A 192 23.99 -7.05 -7.01
N GLU A 193 25.06 -7.48 -6.33
CA GLU A 193 25.44 -8.89 -6.20
C GLU A 193 24.46 -9.79 -5.43
N ASP A 194 23.53 -9.23 -4.66
CA ASP A 194 22.55 -9.99 -3.86
C ASP A 194 21.08 -9.70 -4.22
N GLY A 195 20.85 -8.89 -5.26
CA GLY A 195 19.52 -8.59 -5.77
C GLY A 195 18.67 -7.66 -4.89
N THR A 196 19.30 -6.99 -3.93
CA THR A 196 18.59 -6.11 -2.98
C THR A 196 18.62 -4.64 -3.40
N ILE A 197 19.54 -4.27 -4.29
CA ILE A 197 19.73 -2.89 -4.76
C ILE A 197 19.88 -2.91 -6.28
N GLY A 198 19.07 -2.11 -6.98
CA GLY A 198 19.12 -2.02 -8.42
C GLY A 198 18.35 -0.84 -8.96
N LEU A 199 18.52 -0.59 -10.26
CA LEU A 199 17.76 0.38 -11.02
C LEU A 199 17.17 -0.28 -12.25
N GLN A 200 15.84 -0.35 -12.28
CA GLN A 200 15.06 -0.73 -13.45
C GLN A 200 14.71 0.51 -14.28
N TYR A 201 15.04 0.46 -15.57
CA TYR A 201 14.51 1.39 -16.56
C TYR A 201 13.16 0.93 -17.11
N SER A 202 13.00 -0.39 -17.33
CA SER A 202 11.76 -1.01 -17.81
C SER A 202 11.72 -2.51 -17.49
N TYR A 203 10.51 -3.07 -17.37
CA TYR A 203 10.22 -4.50 -17.33
C TYR A 203 8.89 -4.75 -18.03
N ASP A 204 8.92 -5.57 -19.08
CA ASP A 204 7.76 -5.88 -19.93
C ASP A 204 7.04 -4.60 -20.44
N GLU A 205 7.83 -3.57 -20.76
CA GLU A 205 7.34 -2.26 -21.22
C GLU A 205 7.97 -1.89 -22.57
N ALA A 206 7.13 -1.58 -23.57
CA ALA A 206 7.55 -1.17 -24.89
C ALA A 206 8.00 0.32 -24.93
N VAL A 207 9.17 0.60 -24.34
CA VAL A 207 9.72 1.97 -24.10
C VAL A 207 11.16 2.16 -24.58
N VAL A 208 11.73 1.14 -25.22
CA VAL A 208 13.09 1.16 -25.78
C VAL A 208 13.03 1.44 -27.28
N ASP A 209 13.20 2.69 -27.68
CA ASP A 209 13.17 3.10 -29.10
C ASP A 209 14.53 2.99 -29.80
N SER A 210 14.52 2.74 -31.11
CA SER A 210 15.72 2.86 -31.94
C SER A 210 16.28 4.29 -31.90
N GLY A 211 17.57 4.43 -31.59
CA GLY A 211 18.24 5.71 -31.34
C GLY A 211 18.17 6.19 -29.89
N LEU A 212 17.65 5.38 -28.96
CA LEU A 212 17.70 5.65 -27.52
C LEU A 212 19.09 5.37 -26.95
N ALA A 213 19.51 6.20 -25.99
CA ALA A 213 20.65 5.93 -25.13
C ALA A 213 20.25 6.10 -23.65
N ILE A 214 20.67 5.18 -22.79
CA ILE A 214 20.37 5.20 -21.36
C ILE A 214 21.71 5.13 -20.62
N ARG A 215 21.97 6.09 -19.73
CA ARG A 215 23.19 6.10 -18.90
C ARG A 215 22.84 5.81 -17.47
N PHE A 216 23.43 4.76 -16.92
CA PHE A 216 23.53 4.49 -15.50
C PHE A 216 24.87 5.03 -15.00
N PHE A 217 24.86 5.80 -13.91
CA PHE A 217 26.07 6.42 -13.38
C PHE A 217 26.02 6.49 -11.87
N PHE A 218 27.17 6.26 -11.24
CA PHE A 218 27.29 6.36 -9.80
C PHE A 218 27.45 7.81 -9.37
N SER A 219 26.65 8.21 -8.39
CA SER A 219 26.55 9.58 -7.90
C SER A 219 27.28 9.79 -6.57
N GLY A 220 28.13 8.86 -6.13
CA GLY A 220 28.78 8.92 -4.82
C GLY A 220 29.58 10.20 -4.60
N GLY A 221 29.34 10.85 -3.46
CA GLY A 221 30.01 12.10 -3.07
C GLY A 221 29.34 13.37 -3.58
N ILE A 222 28.12 13.29 -4.11
CA ILE A 222 27.30 14.48 -4.38
C ILE A 222 26.86 15.09 -3.05
N ASN A 223 27.03 16.41 -2.92
CA ASN A 223 26.49 17.14 -1.79
C ASN A 223 24.96 17.28 -1.95
N SER A 224 24.21 16.29 -1.47
CA SER A 224 22.75 16.23 -1.60
C SER A 224 22.06 15.70 -0.35
N VAL A 225 20.80 16.12 -0.18
CA VAL A 225 19.81 15.45 0.66
C VAL A 225 18.75 14.85 -0.25
N SER A 226 18.22 13.69 0.11
CA SER A 226 17.20 12.98 -0.65
C SER A 226 15.91 12.92 0.16
N ALA A 227 14.78 13.30 -0.42
CA ALA A 227 13.45 13.02 0.11
C ALA A 227 13.03 11.62 -0.38
N MET A 228 13.14 10.60 0.46
CA MET A 228 13.03 9.20 0.04
C MET A 228 11.58 8.76 -0.14
N GLU A 229 10.79 8.83 0.93
CA GLU A 229 9.44 8.28 0.97
C GLU A 229 8.55 9.02 1.97
N ILE A 230 7.25 8.90 1.76
CA ILE A 230 6.21 9.34 2.70
C ILE A 230 5.68 8.09 3.40
N LEU A 231 5.94 7.98 4.70
CA LEU A 231 5.45 6.87 5.53
C LEU A 231 4.01 7.10 6.01
N SER A 232 3.60 8.37 6.11
CA SER A 232 2.26 8.74 6.54
C SER A 232 1.90 10.16 6.07
N PRO A 233 0.67 10.41 5.62
CA PRO A 233 -0.34 9.42 5.21
C PRO A 233 0.07 8.65 3.94
N ALA A 234 -0.36 7.39 3.84
CA ALA A 234 -0.22 6.57 2.64
C ALA A 234 -1.42 5.64 2.48
N GLY A 235 -1.82 5.32 1.23
CA GLY A 235 -2.85 4.33 0.95
C GLY A 235 -4.26 4.73 1.44
N VAL A 236 -4.88 3.87 2.25
CA VAL A 236 -6.21 4.11 2.84
C VAL A 236 -6.04 4.51 4.30
N VAL A 237 -6.60 5.66 4.65
CA VAL A 237 -6.56 6.24 5.99
C VAL A 237 -7.98 6.29 6.55
N ILE A 238 -8.13 5.90 7.82
CA ILE A 238 -9.39 6.04 8.55
C ILE A 238 -9.60 7.52 8.91
N GLY A 239 -10.70 8.09 8.46
CA GLY A 239 -11.13 9.44 8.82
C GLY A 239 -11.67 9.52 10.25
N GLY A 240 -11.50 10.68 10.88
CA GLY A 240 -11.97 10.91 12.25
C GLY A 240 -10.91 10.76 13.34
N GLU A 241 -9.70 10.33 12.98
CA GLU A 241 -8.54 10.27 13.87
C GLU A 241 -7.44 11.25 13.43
N GLU A 242 -6.65 11.77 14.38
CA GLU A 242 -5.47 12.55 14.05
C GLU A 242 -4.40 11.65 13.42
N ILE A 243 -3.86 12.08 12.29
CA ILE A 243 -2.70 11.46 11.66
C ILE A 243 -1.46 12.31 11.87
N THR A 244 -0.33 11.67 12.10
CA THR A 244 0.98 12.34 12.12
C THR A 244 1.64 12.14 10.76
N PRO A 245 1.81 13.18 9.94
CA PRO A 245 2.54 13.05 8.68
C PRO A 245 4.01 12.74 8.95
N LYS A 246 4.60 11.86 8.13
CA LYS A 246 5.97 11.38 8.27
C LYS A 246 6.62 11.19 6.91
N ALA A 247 7.86 11.66 6.78
CA ALA A 247 8.68 11.44 5.60
C ALA A 247 10.12 11.09 5.98
N VAL A 248 10.77 10.28 5.14
CA VAL A 248 12.17 9.88 5.34
C VAL A 248 13.07 10.75 4.47
N PHE A 249 14.12 11.29 5.07
CA PHE A 249 15.16 12.04 4.36
C PHE A 249 16.51 11.38 4.58
N ARG A 250 17.36 11.35 3.55
CA ARG A 250 18.72 10.80 3.62
C ARG A 250 19.76 11.83 3.25
N ASN A 251 20.82 11.92 4.04
CA ASN A 251 21.99 12.70 3.68
C ASN A 251 22.90 11.88 2.76
N ARG A 252 23.08 12.32 1.53
CA ARG A 252 23.99 11.70 0.54
C ARG A 252 25.37 12.38 0.49
N SER A 253 25.55 13.45 1.25
CA SER A 253 26.81 14.20 1.35
C SER A 253 27.85 13.45 2.17
N ASP A 254 29.13 13.82 2.01
CA ASP A 254 30.28 13.24 2.73
C ASP A 254 30.44 13.77 4.17
N SER A 255 29.59 14.71 4.56
CA SER A 255 29.62 15.41 5.84
C SER A 255 28.21 15.57 6.39
N SER A 256 28.10 15.88 7.68
CA SER A 256 26.80 16.09 8.31
C SER A 256 26.12 17.34 7.77
N VAL A 257 24.81 17.26 7.53
CA VAL A 257 24.02 18.35 6.93
C VAL A 257 22.93 18.86 7.87
N ASP A 258 22.57 20.13 7.68
CA ASP A 258 21.44 20.79 8.30
C ASP A 258 20.50 21.28 7.18
N PHE A 259 19.20 21.03 7.33
CA PHE A 259 18.19 21.48 6.36
C PHE A 259 16.81 21.62 7.04
N THR A 260 15.90 22.32 6.38
CA THR A 260 14.48 22.33 6.73
C THR A 260 13.76 21.36 5.81
N ALA A 261 13.12 20.36 6.40
CA ALA A 261 12.15 19.50 5.74
C ALA A 261 10.78 20.18 5.73
N PHE A 262 10.03 19.98 4.67
CA PHE A 262 8.68 20.50 4.48
C PHE A 262 7.76 19.36 4.09
N PHE A 263 6.50 19.47 4.51
CA PHE A 263 5.45 18.53 4.16
C PHE A 263 4.20 19.32 3.83
N ARG A 264 3.53 18.97 2.74
CA ARG A 264 2.21 19.51 2.41
C ARG A 264 1.27 18.41 1.97
N ILE A 265 -0.02 18.67 2.14
CA ILE A 265 -1.09 17.83 1.62
C ILE A 265 -2.04 18.72 0.82
N GLN A 266 -2.37 18.25 -0.39
CA GLN A 266 -3.35 18.89 -1.26
C GLN A 266 -4.49 17.91 -1.54
N ASP A 267 -5.71 18.43 -1.69
CA ASP A 267 -6.81 17.62 -2.22
C ASP A 267 -6.65 17.39 -3.73
N THR A 268 -7.50 16.54 -4.31
CA THR A 268 -7.50 16.27 -5.77
C THR A 268 -7.81 17.48 -6.65
N THR A 269 -8.31 18.60 -6.09
CA THR A 269 -8.49 19.86 -6.82
C THR A 269 -7.24 20.73 -6.81
N GLY A 270 -6.22 20.33 -6.03
CA GLY A 270 -4.97 21.06 -5.81
C GLY A 270 -5.05 22.05 -4.64
N ALA A 271 -6.14 22.09 -3.87
CA ALA A 271 -6.27 22.98 -2.73
C ALA A 271 -5.38 22.50 -1.57
N LEU A 272 -4.64 23.43 -0.96
CA LEU A 272 -3.77 23.14 0.18
C LEU A 272 -4.61 22.91 1.45
N VAL A 273 -4.51 21.73 2.05
CA VAL A 273 -5.25 21.36 3.28
C VAL A 273 -4.35 21.20 4.51
N TYR A 274 -3.05 20.98 4.29
CA TYR A 274 -2.05 20.90 5.36
C TYR A 274 -0.69 21.37 4.84
N ILE A 275 0.07 22.06 5.69
CA ILE A 275 1.48 22.35 5.46
C ILE A 275 2.21 22.49 6.80
N ASP A 276 3.39 21.89 6.89
CA ASP A 276 4.28 22.04 8.03
C ASP A 276 5.75 21.95 7.61
N SER A 277 6.65 22.29 8.53
CA SER A 277 8.09 22.20 8.32
C SER A 277 8.81 21.84 9.61
N PHE A 278 9.91 21.09 9.48
CA PHE A 278 10.75 20.67 10.59
C PHE A 278 12.22 20.92 10.28
N ASN A 279 13.00 21.37 11.25
CA ASN A 279 14.45 21.58 11.06
C ASN A 279 15.20 20.31 11.46
N VAL A 280 15.82 19.68 10.47
CA VAL A 280 16.74 18.55 10.67
C VAL A 280 18.14 19.12 10.89
N SER A 281 18.79 18.70 11.97
CA SER A 281 20.13 19.19 12.33
C SER A 281 21.09 18.03 12.52
N SER A 282 22.27 18.16 11.93
CA SER A 282 23.41 17.26 12.07
C SER A 282 23.10 15.82 11.63
N LEU A 283 22.34 15.65 10.54
CA LEU A 283 22.12 14.35 9.93
C LEU A 283 23.47 13.85 9.38
N GLY A 284 24.00 12.73 9.90
CA GLY A 284 25.33 12.24 9.54
C GLY A 284 25.45 11.84 8.07
N ALA A 285 26.68 11.78 7.55
CA ALA A 285 26.94 11.35 6.18
C ALA A 285 26.40 9.94 5.93
N GLY A 286 25.57 9.76 4.89
CA GLY A 286 24.92 8.50 4.55
C GLY A 286 23.71 8.12 5.43
N GLU A 287 23.47 8.84 6.54
CA GLU A 287 22.38 8.56 7.46
C GLU A 287 21.02 8.98 6.88
N ARG A 288 19.96 8.33 7.36
CA ARG A 288 18.57 8.72 7.11
C ARG A 288 17.87 9.03 8.43
N ASP A 289 16.89 9.92 8.37
CA ASP A 289 16.03 10.28 9.49
C ASP A 289 14.57 10.30 9.07
N THR A 290 13.69 9.90 9.98
CA THR A 290 12.24 9.97 9.80
C THR A 290 11.74 11.23 10.47
N VAL A 291 11.36 12.20 9.66
CA VAL A 291 10.82 13.47 10.14
C VAL A 291 9.33 13.31 10.41
N GLU A 292 8.92 13.56 11.65
CA GLU A 292 7.52 13.66 12.05
C GLU A 292 7.07 15.13 12.05
N PHE A 293 5.94 15.40 11.43
CA PHE A 293 5.34 16.73 11.35
C PHE A 293 4.15 16.85 12.31
N ALA A 294 3.63 18.07 12.51
CA ALA A 294 2.50 18.32 13.40
C ALA A 294 1.27 17.47 13.03
N PRO A 295 0.54 16.88 14.00
CA PRO A 295 -0.66 16.10 13.72
C PRO A 295 -1.71 16.88 12.92
N TRP A 296 -2.43 16.17 12.06
CA TRP A 296 -3.48 16.69 11.20
C TRP A 296 -4.72 15.80 11.31
N MET A 297 -5.89 16.43 11.38
CA MET A 297 -7.18 15.73 11.37
C MET A 297 -7.74 15.77 9.94
N PRO A 298 -7.69 14.67 9.18
CA PRO A 298 -8.14 14.67 7.79
C PRO A 298 -9.66 14.70 7.66
N GLU A 299 -10.13 15.30 6.58
CA GLU A 299 -11.50 15.12 6.07
C GLU A 299 -11.54 13.96 5.07
N THR A 300 -12.72 13.39 4.83
CA THR A 300 -12.87 12.34 3.82
C THR A 300 -12.61 12.87 2.42
N GLY A 301 -11.87 12.11 1.61
CA GLY A 301 -11.48 12.55 0.27
C GLY A 301 -10.18 11.93 -0.23
N GLY A 302 -9.81 12.26 -1.46
CA GLY A 302 -8.53 11.90 -2.05
C GLY A 302 -7.52 13.05 -1.92
N PHE A 303 -6.26 12.69 -1.67
CA PHE A 303 -5.20 13.64 -1.35
C PHE A 303 -3.86 13.23 -1.96
N ILE A 304 -3.01 14.23 -2.18
CA ILE A 304 -1.61 14.09 -2.57
C ILE A 304 -0.76 14.70 -1.46
N ALA A 305 0.05 13.87 -0.81
CA ALA A 305 1.10 14.29 0.10
C ALA A 305 2.38 14.58 -0.70
N THR A 306 3.12 15.62 -0.31
CA THR A 306 4.43 15.97 -0.89
C THR A 306 5.37 16.36 0.22
N ALA A 307 6.55 15.75 0.25
CA ALA A 307 7.63 16.09 1.17
C ALA A 307 8.85 16.58 0.37
N TRP A 308 9.52 17.63 0.85
CA TRP A 308 10.71 18.19 0.21
C TRP A 308 11.62 18.89 1.22
N HIS A 309 12.81 19.34 0.82
CA HIS A 309 13.71 20.13 1.66
C HIS A 309 14.24 21.39 1.00
N ASN A 310 15.00 22.19 1.76
CA ASN A 310 15.70 23.38 1.28
C ASN A 310 17.22 23.31 1.48
N PHE A 311 17.81 22.12 1.49
CA PHE A 311 19.25 21.92 1.69
C PHE A 311 20.09 22.86 0.79
N GLY A 312 20.85 23.75 1.43
CA GLY A 312 21.59 24.80 0.75
C GLY A 312 22.88 24.25 0.16
N GLY A 313 22.89 24.07 -1.16
CA GLY A 313 24.01 23.46 -1.87
C GLY A 313 23.70 22.06 -2.40
N ASP A 314 22.43 21.69 -2.43
CA ASP A 314 21.99 20.48 -3.09
C ASP A 314 22.45 20.45 -4.56
N GLU A 315 23.17 19.39 -4.91
CA GLU A 315 23.75 19.16 -6.24
C GLU A 315 22.91 18.18 -7.08
N LEU A 316 21.81 17.65 -6.53
CA LEU A 316 20.94 16.67 -7.19
C LEU A 316 19.45 17.03 -7.03
N PRO A 317 18.93 18.03 -7.77
CA PRO A 317 17.56 18.51 -7.56
C PRO A 317 16.44 17.49 -7.85
N ILE A 318 16.77 16.34 -8.43
CA ILE A 318 15.77 15.35 -8.83
C ILE A 318 15.28 14.49 -7.66
N ASP A 319 16.06 14.37 -6.58
CA ASP A 319 15.66 13.64 -5.37
C ASP A 319 15.27 14.55 -4.20
N ASP A 320 15.13 15.85 -4.45
CA ASP A 320 14.71 16.86 -3.48
C ASP A 320 13.26 16.66 -2.97
N THR A 321 12.43 15.94 -3.72
CA THR A 321 10.97 15.86 -3.50
C THR A 321 10.44 14.45 -3.69
N THR A 322 9.58 14.01 -2.78
CA THR A 322 8.80 12.77 -2.89
C THR A 322 7.30 13.05 -2.73
N THR A 323 6.47 12.20 -3.34
CA THR A 323 5.00 12.34 -3.34
C THR A 323 4.32 11.00 -3.10
N ALA A 324 3.19 11.03 -2.40
CA ALA A 324 2.34 9.86 -2.20
C ALA A 324 0.86 10.25 -2.33
N GLU A 325 0.07 9.39 -3.00
CA GLU A 325 -1.37 9.52 -3.03
C GLU A 325 -2.01 8.70 -1.90
N PHE A 326 -3.08 9.23 -1.32
CA PHE A 326 -3.85 8.52 -0.31
C PHE A 326 -5.31 8.95 -0.33
N SER A 327 -6.17 8.12 0.25
CA SER A 327 -7.60 8.39 0.40
C SER A 327 -8.01 8.22 1.84
N VAL A 328 -8.85 9.14 2.31
CA VAL A 328 -9.42 9.13 3.66
C VAL A 328 -10.89 8.75 3.54
N TYR A 329 -11.30 7.69 4.22
CA TYR A 329 -12.67 7.21 4.23
C TYR A 329 -13.26 7.27 5.64
N GLU A 330 -14.57 7.48 5.75
CA GLU A 330 -15.27 7.36 7.03
C GLU A 330 -15.32 5.89 7.44
N HIS A 331 -14.88 5.57 8.65
CA HIS A 331 -14.98 4.24 9.21
C HIS A 331 -16.38 4.02 9.79
N ILE A 332 -17.01 2.92 9.40
CA ILE A 332 -18.35 2.55 9.86
C ILE A 332 -18.18 1.62 11.06
N SER A 333 -18.36 2.11 12.29
CA SER A 333 -18.09 1.28 13.48
C SER A 333 -19.27 0.43 13.97
N SER A 334 -20.43 0.53 13.31
CA SER A 334 -21.63 -0.26 13.64
C SER A 334 -22.59 -0.38 12.46
N GLY A 335 -23.39 -1.44 12.43
CA GLY A 335 -24.40 -1.67 11.39
C GLY A 335 -25.58 -2.52 11.84
N GLY A 336 -26.60 -2.60 10.98
CA GLY A 336 -27.90 -3.21 11.28
C GLY A 336 -28.89 -2.23 11.96
N PRO A 337 -29.97 -2.73 12.59
CA PRO A 337 -30.33 -4.14 12.63
C PRO A 337 -30.74 -4.68 11.24
N ASP A 338 -30.50 -5.96 10.99
CA ASP A 338 -31.08 -6.67 9.84
C ASP A 338 -32.58 -6.99 10.07
N ASP A 339 -33.22 -7.63 9.09
CA ASP A 339 -34.66 -7.94 9.13
C ASP A 339 -35.04 -8.93 10.25
N PHE A 340 -34.08 -9.70 10.79
CA PHE A 340 -34.30 -10.56 11.95
C PHE A 340 -34.14 -9.80 13.27
N GLY A 341 -33.19 -8.87 13.31
CA GLY A 341 -32.88 -8.03 14.46
C GLY A 341 -31.42 -8.09 14.92
N TYR A 342 -30.53 -8.79 14.22
CA TYR A 342 -29.10 -8.71 14.53
C TYR A 342 -28.57 -7.33 14.18
N SER A 343 -27.63 -6.82 14.98
CA SER A 343 -26.80 -5.65 14.69
C SER A 343 -25.33 -6.00 14.94
N TRP A 344 -24.41 -5.22 14.39
CA TRP A 344 -22.99 -5.35 14.67
C TRP A 344 -22.37 -4.05 15.15
N ARG A 345 -21.30 -4.17 15.94
CA ARG A 345 -20.39 -3.07 16.31
C ARG A 345 -18.97 -3.58 16.46
N ASP A 346 -18.00 -2.77 16.09
CA ASP A 346 -16.59 -3.14 16.18
C ASP A 346 -15.84 -2.46 17.33
N SER A 347 -14.55 -2.74 17.46
CA SER A 347 -13.71 -2.22 18.53
C SER A 347 -13.43 -0.72 18.46
N TYR A 348 -13.67 -0.06 17.33
CA TYR A 348 -13.63 1.41 17.24
C TYR A 348 -14.95 2.05 17.69
N HIS A 349 -16.02 1.26 17.83
CA HIS A 349 -17.28 1.76 18.36
C HIS A 349 -17.19 2.05 19.87
N PRO A 350 -17.73 3.18 20.37
CA PRO A 350 -17.87 3.41 21.80
C PRO A 350 -18.69 2.29 22.48
N GLY A 351 -18.09 1.52 23.40
CA GLY A 351 -18.75 0.36 24.01
C GLY A 351 -18.78 -0.89 23.11
N GLY A 352 -17.98 -0.90 22.05
CA GLY A 352 -17.70 -2.05 21.21
C GLY A 352 -16.92 -3.16 21.93
N PRO A 353 -16.75 -4.32 21.28
CA PRO A 353 -15.92 -5.41 21.82
C PRO A 353 -14.48 -4.94 22.04
N THR A 354 -13.84 -5.44 23.10
CA THR A 354 -12.40 -5.25 23.32
C THR A 354 -11.68 -6.45 22.70
N PRO A 355 -10.74 -6.23 21.75
CA PRO A 355 -9.92 -7.30 21.19
C PRO A 355 -9.16 -8.05 22.28
N LEU A 356 -9.09 -9.38 22.17
CA LEU A 356 -8.45 -10.25 23.15
C LEU A 356 -7.26 -10.99 22.52
N PRO A 357 -6.16 -11.23 23.27
CA PRO A 357 -5.11 -12.11 22.79
C PRO A 357 -5.65 -13.51 22.52
N ILE A 358 -5.41 -14.03 21.32
CA ILE A 358 -5.81 -15.38 20.91
C ILE A 358 -4.69 -16.36 21.29
N GLY A 359 -5.06 -17.52 21.83
CA GLY A 359 -4.10 -18.55 22.18
C GLY A 359 -4.71 -19.93 22.36
N ILE A 360 -3.95 -20.96 21.96
CA ILE A 360 -4.40 -22.36 21.95
C ILE A 360 -4.14 -23.11 23.27
N GLU A 361 -3.66 -22.43 24.33
CA GLU A 361 -3.42 -23.08 25.61
C GLU A 361 -4.73 -23.61 26.24
N GLY A 362 -4.78 -24.92 26.47
CA GLY A 362 -5.97 -25.60 26.99
C GLY A 362 -7.07 -25.82 25.94
N ALA A 363 -6.83 -25.48 24.67
CA ALA A 363 -7.73 -25.77 23.57
C ALA A 363 -7.56 -27.21 23.06
N THR A 364 -8.60 -27.74 22.42
CA THR A 364 -8.58 -29.05 21.74
C THR A 364 -8.53 -28.83 20.24
N ARG A 365 -7.53 -29.40 19.57
CA ARG A 365 -7.42 -29.34 18.10
C ARG A 365 -8.50 -30.22 17.44
N ILE A 366 -9.15 -29.71 16.42
CA ILE A 366 -10.06 -30.45 15.55
C ILE A 366 -9.24 -31.26 14.52
N ASP A 367 -9.65 -32.49 14.23
CA ASP A 367 -8.96 -33.41 13.30
C ASP A 367 -9.29 -33.08 11.83
N ILE A 368 -8.82 -31.90 11.39
CA ILE A 368 -8.85 -31.44 9.99
C ILE A 368 -7.52 -30.73 9.66
N SER A 369 -7.11 -30.85 8.40
CA SER A 369 -5.88 -30.24 7.88
C SER A 369 -5.94 -30.20 6.35
N GLY A 370 -5.18 -29.30 5.75
CA GLY A 370 -5.20 -29.07 4.31
C GLY A 370 -6.37 -28.19 3.87
N ASP A 371 -6.61 -28.25 2.58
CA ASP A 371 -7.52 -27.36 1.86
C ASP A 371 -8.85 -28.03 1.52
N ASP A 372 -9.86 -27.19 1.40
CA ASP A 372 -11.22 -27.51 1.06
C ASP A 372 -11.89 -28.57 1.95
N VAL A 373 -11.52 -28.55 3.24
CA VAL A 373 -12.01 -29.52 4.23
C VAL A 373 -13.00 -28.89 5.20
N THR A 374 -13.96 -29.71 5.64
CA THR A 374 -14.96 -29.32 6.64
C THR A 374 -15.07 -30.36 7.74
N ALA A 375 -15.40 -29.95 8.96
CA ALA A 375 -15.77 -30.85 10.04
C ALA A 375 -16.96 -30.34 10.85
N GLU A 376 -17.79 -31.26 11.32
CA GLU A 376 -18.83 -30.94 12.29
C GLU A 376 -18.28 -31.04 13.72
N ILE A 377 -18.53 -30.03 14.55
CA ILE A 377 -18.21 -30.03 15.97
C ILE A 377 -19.46 -29.84 16.83
N PRO A 378 -19.55 -30.53 17.98
CA PRO A 378 -20.65 -30.33 18.91
C PRO A 378 -20.50 -29.00 19.65
N LEU A 379 -21.61 -28.27 19.79
CA LEU A 379 -21.68 -27.08 20.65
C LEU A 379 -21.93 -27.49 22.11
N PRO A 380 -21.35 -26.79 23.09
CA PRO A 380 -21.50 -27.12 24.50
C PRO A 380 -22.85 -26.69 25.12
N PHE A 381 -23.67 -25.96 24.35
CA PHE A 381 -25.02 -25.48 24.65
C PHE A 381 -25.83 -25.42 23.34
N GLU A 382 -27.14 -25.28 23.44
CA GLU A 382 -27.98 -24.94 22.27
C GLU A 382 -27.70 -23.48 21.91
N PHE A 383 -27.29 -23.23 20.68
CA PHE A 383 -26.96 -21.89 20.21
C PHE A 383 -28.11 -21.31 19.37
N PRO A 384 -28.70 -20.18 19.78
CA PRO A 384 -29.76 -19.54 19.02
C PRO A 384 -29.19 -18.72 17.85
N PHE A 385 -29.62 -19.02 16.63
CA PHE A 385 -29.23 -18.30 15.42
C PHE A 385 -30.40 -18.18 14.44
N TYR A 386 -30.74 -16.95 14.05
CA TYR A 386 -31.90 -16.63 13.18
C TYR A 386 -33.21 -17.37 13.55
N GLY A 387 -33.46 -17.53 14.85
CA GLY A 387 -34.70 -18.10 15.38
C GLY A 387 -34.73 -19.63 15.45
N SER A 388 -33.63 -20.31 15.07
CA SER A 388 -33.43 -21.74 15.26
C SER A 388 -32.40 -22.00 16.36
N GLU A 389 -32.46 -23.19 16.97
CA GLU A 389 -31.51 -23.66 17.98
C GLU A 389 -30.62 -24.75 17.37
N TYR A 390 -29.31 -24.63 17.59
CA TYR A 390 -28.31 -25.54 17.03
C TYR A 390 -27.46 -26.18 18.12
N SER A 391 -27.26 -27.50 18.02
CA SER A 391 -26.40 -28.28 18.93
C SER A 391 -25.02 -28.61 18.36
N SER A 392 -24.77 -28.25 17.10
CA SER A 392 -23.51 -28.45 16.39
C SER A 392 -23.31 -27.34 15.35
N VAL A 393 -22.07 -27.20 14.89
CA VAL A 393 -21.69 -26.28 13.82
C VAL A 393 -20.66 -26.95 12.93
N TRP A 394 -20.69 -26.66 11.63
CA TRP A 394 -19.68 -27.04 10.67
C TRP A 394 -18.60 -25.96 10.61
N VAL A 395 -17.34 -26.37 10.70
CA VAL A 395 -16.17 -25.52 10.46
C VAL A 395 -15.61 -25.80 9.07
N SER A 396 -15.15 -24.75 8.38
CA SER A 396 -14.51 -24.82 7.06
C SER A 396 -13.03 -24.46 7.16
N SER A 397 -12.15 -25.06 6.35
CA SER A 397 -10.76 -24.57 6.23
C SER A 397 -10.70 -23.13 5.72
N ASN A 398 -11.68 -22.73 4.90
CA ASN A 398 -11.81 -21.43 4.25
C ASN A 398 -12.44 -20.34 5.16
N GLY A 399 -12.24 -20.41 6.48
CA GLY A 399 -12.49 -19.29 7.38
C GLY A 399 -13.96 -18.92 7.69
N PHE A 400 -14.91 -19.83 7.44
CA PHE A 400 -16.30 -19.66 7.86
C PHE A 400 -16.85 -20.87 8.63
N LEU A 401 -17.98 -20.64 9.29
CA LEU A 401 -18.79 -21.63 9.98
C LEU A 401 -20.16 -21.72 9.33
N SER A 402 -20.81 -22.88 9.36
CA SER A 402 -22.22 -23.03 8.97
C SER A 402 -23.00 -23.85 9.99
N PHE A 403 -24.21 -23.42 10.29
CA PHE A 403 -25.14 -24.18 11.14
C PHE A 403 -25.97 -25.21 10.34
N GLU A 404 -25.78 -25.27 9.03
CA GLU A 404 -26.32 -26.31 8.17
C GLU A 404 -25.22 -27.24 7.65
N SER A 405 -25.62 -28.39 7.11
CA SER A 405 -24.66 -29.39 6.64
C SER A 405 -23.88 -28.89 5.43
N LEU A 406 -22.56 -28.77 5.58
CA LEU A 406 -21.67 -28.48 4.45
C LEU A 406 -21.38 -29.73 3.63
N THR A 407 -21.37 -29.57 2.30
CA THR A 407 -20.92 -30.60 1.35
C THR A 407 -19.56 -30.29 0.73
N SER A 408 -19.06 -29.06 0.90
CA SER A 408 -17.74 -28.57 0.52
C SER A 408 -17.36 -27.35 1.36
N SER A 409 -16.10 -26.91 1.31
CA SER A 409 -15.59 -25.74 2.04
C SER A 409 -15.70 -24.42 1.25
N HIS A 410 -16.34 -24.38 0.08
CA HIS A 410 -16.59 -23.17 -0.73
C HIS A 410 -15.44 -22.15 -0.79
N ILE A 411 -14.52 -22.29 -1.74
CA ILE A 411 -13.38 -21.36 -1.93
C ILE A 411 -13.78 -19.93 -2.34
N LEU A 412 -14.86 -19.77 -3.11
CA LEU A 412 -15.28 -18.47 -3.63
C LEU A 412 -16.17 -17.80 -2.60
N ASN A 413 -15.67 -16.72 -2.00
CA ASN A 413 -16.42 -15.87 -1.11
C ASN A 413 -17.44 -14.99 -1.87
N ASP A 414 -18.53 -14.64 -1.21
CA ASP A 414 -19.57 -13.78 -1.77
C ASP A 414 -20.03 -12.72 -0.75
N SER A 415 -20.71 -11.69 -1.24
CA SER A 415 -21.33 -10.67 -0.39
C SER A 415 -22.50 -11.25 0.38
N ILE A 416 -22.66 -10.83 1.63
CA ILE A 416 -23.82 -11.16 2.48
C ILE A 416 -24.87 -10.03 2.39
N PRO A 417 -26.18 -10.32 2.32
CA PRO A 417 -26.77 -11.65 2.16
C PRO A 417 -26.73 -12.16 0.70
N CYS A 418 -26.55 -13.46 0.53
CA CYS A 418 -26.58 -14.22 -0.71
C CYS A 418 -27.43 -15.48 -0.53
N ALA A 419 -28.36 -15.74 -1.46
CA ALA A 419 -29.22 -16.92 -1.41
C ALA A 419 -28.54 -18.19 -1.94
N ASP A 420 -27.36 -18.06 -2.55
CA ASP A 420 -26.57 -19.19 -3.05
C ASP A 420 -25.73 -19.79 -1.91
N ASP A 421 -25.48 -21.10 -1.95
CA ASP A 421 -24.73 -21.78 -0.88
C ASP A 421 -23.27 -21.28 -0.79
N PRO A 422 -22.69 -21.18 0.42
CA PRO A 422 -23.19 -21.70 1.70
C PRO A 422 -24.09 -20.71 2.46
N ASN A 423 -25.12 -21.24 3.14
CA ASN A 423 -26.07 -20.48 3.97
C ASN A 423 -25.92 -20.79 5.47
N ALA A 424 -26.66 -20.07 6.32
CA ALA A 424 -26.61 -20.17 7.78
C ALA A 424 -25.18 -19.95 8.32
N ILE A 425 -24.46 -18.99 7.74
CA ILE A 425 -23.02 -18.85 7.94
C ILE A 425 -22.63 -17.78 8.96
N LEU A 426 -21.50 -18.03 9.60
CA LEU A 426 -20.65 -17.02 10.23
C LEU A 426 -19.37 -16.96 9.39
N ALA A 427 -19.21 -15.90 8.59
CA ALA A 427 -18.01 -15.66 7.79
C ALA A 427 -17.04 -14.81 8.61
N LEU A 428 -16.00 -15.43 9.18
CA LEU A 428 -15.01 -14.73 10.01
C LEU A 428 -13.92 -14.12 9.13
N TYR A 429 -13.45 -14.90 8.17
CA TYR A 429 -12.43 -14.57 7.19
C TYR A 429 -12.65 -15.50 5.99
N TRP A 430 -13.83 -15.42 5.36
CA TRP A 430 -14.18 -16.36 4.30
C TRP A 430 -13.37 -16.05 3.03
N ASP A 431 -12.39 -16.89 2.73
CA ASP A 431 -11.49 -16.82 1.57
C ASP A 431 -10.79 -18.20 1.36
N ASP A 432 -10.13 -18.38 0.22
CA ASP A 432 -9.39 -19.58 -0.18
C ASP A 432 -8.13 -19.78 0.69
N SER A 433 -8.24 -20.65 1.71
CA SER A 433 -7.29 -20.75 2.83
C SER A 433 -6.79 -22.18 3.06
N ASP A 434 -5.52 -22.33 3.49
CA ASP A 434 -4.95 -23.64 3.83
C ASP A 434 -4.64 -23.81 5.32
N ILE A 435 -4.94 -24.99 5.84
CA ILE A 435 -4.42 -25.47 7.14
C ILE A 435 -3.11 -26.23 6.86
N ASP A 436 -2.05 -25.49 6.51
CA ASP A 436 -0.75 -26.06 6.14
C ASP A 436 0.05 -26.54 7.37
N THR A 437 -0.18 -27.79 7.73
CA THR A 437 0.54 -28.47 8.82
C THR A 437 1.97 -28.88 8.47
N TYR A 438 2.37 -28.79 7.20
CA TYR A 438 3.72 -29.06 6.75
C TYR A 438 4.63 -27.85 7.02
N SER A 439 4.16 -26.66 6.66
CA SER A 439 4.86 -25.40 6.91
C SER A 439 4.81 -25.01 8.39
N ASP A 440 3.66 -25.19 9.05
CA ASP A 440 3.51 -24.99 10.49
C ASP A 440 2.75 -26.14 11.18
N PRO A 441 3.43 -26.99 11.99
CA PRO A 441 2.77 -28.08 12.70
C PRO A 441 1.64 -27.66 13.66
N GLU A 442 1.62 -26.41 14.12
CA GLU A 442 0.59 -25.86 14.99
C GLU A 442 -0.62 -25.31 14.21
N ALA A 443 -0.50 -25.07 12.91
CA ALA A 443 -1.61 -24.62 12.06
C ALA A 443 -2.84 -25.54 12.22
N GLY A 444 -4.00 -24.97 12.48
CA GLY A 444 -5.20 -25.75 12.75
C GLY A 444 -6.37 -24.97 13.31
N ILE A 445 -7.52 -25.65 13.37
CA ILE A 445 -8.70 -25.16 14.08
C ILE A 445 -8.77 -25.80 15.46
N TYR A 446 -8.93 -24.98 16.49
CA TYR A 446 -8.95 -25.37 17.89
C TYR A 446 -10.26 -24.92 18.54
N VAL A 447 -10.73 -25.66 19.54
CA VAL A 447 -11.91 -25.28 20.33
C VAL A 447 -11.59 -25.18 21.81
N LYS A 448 -12.19 -24.21 22.49
CA LYS A 448 -12.01 -24.00 23.92
C LYS A 448 -13.31 -23.50 24.55
N ARG A 449 -13.55 -23.90 25.80
CA ARG A 449 -14.69 -23.44 26.60
C ARG A 449 -14.17 -22.76 27.87
N PRO A 450 -13.90 -21.44 27.85
CA PRO A 450 -13.36 -20.75 29.02
C PRO A 450 -14.38 -20.59 30.15
N ALA A 451 -15.67 -20.48 29.83
CA ALA A 451 -16.79 -20.36 30.77
C ALA A 451 -17.97 -21.25 30.36
N ASP A 452 -18.95 -21.42 31.25
CA ASP A 452 -20.13 -22.26 30.96
C ASP A 452 -20.97 -21.70 29.80
N ASP A 453 -21.00 -20.38 29.62
CA ASP A 453 -21.78 -19.64 28.63
C ASP A 453 -20.94 -19.17 27.43
N GLU A 454 -19.69 -19.60 27.28
CA GLU A 454 -18.73 -19.08 26.29
C GLU A 454 -17.97 -20.21 25.58
N PHE A 455 -17.93 -20.19 24.25
CA PHE A 455 -17.25 -21.18 23.41
C PHE A 455 -16.44 -20.53 22.29
N HIS A 456 -15.16 -20.87 22.21
CA HIS A 456 -14.21 -20.31 21.25
C HIS A 456 -13.92 -21.35 20.15
N ILE A 457 -13.94 -20.90 18.91
CA ILE A 457 -13.49 -21.63 17.72
C ILE A 457 -12.36 -20.81 17.09
N ILE A 458 -11.13 -21.29 17.24
CA ILE A 458 -9.89 -20.58 16.97
C ILE A 458 -9.29 -21.10 15.68
N PHE A 459 -9.08 -20.22 14.71
CA PHE A 459 -8.34 -20.45 13.48
C PHE A 459 -6.90 -19.98 13.72
N TRP A 460 -6.00 -20.93 13.93
CA TRP A 460 -4.62 -20.68 14.35
C TRP A 460 -3.65 -20.89 13.20
N HIS A 461 -2.89 -19.85 12.85
CA HIS A 461 -1.88 -19.87 11.78
C HIS A 461 -2.43 -20.45 10.46
N ILE A 462 -3.50 -19.85 9.95
CA ILE A 462 -4.13 -20.23 8.67
C ILE A 462 -3.43 -19.49 7.53
N PHE A 463 -3.02 -20.19 6.47
CA PHE A 463 -2.24 -19.62 5.37
C PHE A 463 -3.12 -19.07 4.25
N LEU A 464 -2.70 -17.92 3.69
CA LEU A 464 -3.41 -17.18 2.65
C LEU A 464 -2.44 -16.66 1.58
N PRO A 465 -2.76 -16.81 0.27
CA PRO A 465 -3.76 -17.74 -0.29
C PRO A 465 -3.42 -19.21 0.02
N TYR A 466 -4.28 -20.15 -0.36
CA TYR A 466 -4.05 -21.61 -0.27
C TYR A 466 -2.60 -22.08 -0.58
N SER A 467 -1.90 -21.45 -1.53
CA SER A 467 -0.53 -21.82 -1.92
C SER A 467 0.59 -21.10 -1.15
N SER A 468 0.27 -20.31 -0.14
CA SER A 468 1.24 -19.53 0.64
C SER A 468 1.88 -20.38 1.74
N THR A 469 3.19 -20.21 1.95
CA THR A 469 3.92 -20.84 3.07
C THR A 469 4.58 -19.81 3.99
N THR A 470 4.37 -18.52 3.75
CA THR A 470 5.07 -17.41 4.43
C THR A 470 4.15 -16.62 5.33
N ASP A 471 2.97 -16.24 4.84
CA ASP A 471 2.02 -15.39 5.55
C ASP A 471 0.88 -16.24 6.11
N ASN A 472 0.62 -16.10 7.41
CA ASN A 472 -0.51 -16.72 8.06
C ASN A 472 -1.28 -15.71 8.92
N VAL A 473 -2.56 -16.00 9.11
CA VAL A 473 -3.50 -15.18 9.88
C VAL A 473 -4.05 -15.98 11.06
N THR A 474 -4.47 -15.27 12.11
CA THR A 474 -5.02 -15.85 13.34
C THR A 474 -6.23 -15.06 13.81
N TYR A 475 -7.35 -15.76 13.94
CA TYR A 475 -8.65 -15.21 14.31
C TYR A 475 -9.51 -16.25 15.02
N GLU A 476 -10.60 -15.84 15.67
CA GLU A 476 -11.53 -16.74 16.34
C GLU A 476 -12.98 -16.24 16.29
N ALA A 477 -13.93 -17.17 16.34
CA ALA A 477 -15.30 -16.89 16.73
C ALA A 477 -15.51 -17.25 18.19
N ILE A 478 -16.07 -16.32 18.95
CA ILE A 478 -16.53 -16.51 20.32
C ILE A 478 -18.05 -16.52 20.31
N LEU A 479 -18.63 -17.68 20.63
CA LEU A 479 -20.06 -17.90 20.71
C LEU A 479 -20.49 -17.87 22.17
N TYR A 480 -21.51 -17.07 22.48
CA TYR A 480 -22.15 -17.06 23.79
C TYR A 480 -23.48 -17.82 23.76
N GLU A 481 -23.84 -18.48 24.86
CA GLU A 481 -25.13 -19.20 25.01
C GLU A 481 -26.34 -18.28 24.72
N SER A 482 -26.18 -16.96 24.85
CA SER A 482 -27.22 -15.97 24.53
C SER A 482 -27.45 -15.73 23.03
N GLY A 483 -26.60 -16.26 22.13
CA GLY A 483 -26.63 -15.93 20.70
C GLY A 483 -25.77 -14.71 20.31
N ARG A 484 -25.07 -14.09 21.27
CA ARG A 484 -24.04 -13.09 21.00
C ARG A 484 -22.82 -13.76 20.37
N ILE A 485 -22.27 -13.12 19.34
CA ILE A 485 -21.13 -13.61 18.55
C ILE A 485 -20.05 -12.53 18.56
N ILE A 486 -18.78 -12.91 18.73
CA ILE A 486 -17.65 -12.01 18.51
C ILE A 486 -16.69 -12.67 17.52
N PHE A 487 -16.31 -11.95 16.47
CA PHE A 487 -15.13 -12.24 15.68
C PHE A 487 -13.97 -11.44 16.26
N ASN A 488 -12.88 -12.12 16.60
CA ASN A 488 -11.70 -11.52 17.22
C ASN A 488 -10.47 -11.86 16.37
N TYR A 489 -9.63 -10.86 16.08
CA TYR A 489 -8.52 -10.95 15.13
C TYR A 489 -7.23 -10.57 15.84
N ALA A 490 -6.23 -11.45 15.81
CA ALA A 490 -4.92 -11.21 16.41
C ALA A 490 -3.87 -10.80 15.38
N GLN A 491 -3.83 -11.50 14.25
CA GLN A 491 -2.96 -11.18 13.11
C GLN A 491 -3.71 -11.43 11.81
N THR A 492 -3.72 -10.44 10.93
CA THR A 492 -4.40 -10.45 9.63
C THR A 492 -3.52 -9.88 8.51
N GLU A 493 -2.29 -9.48 8.80
CA GLU A 493 -1.35 -8.96 7.81
C GLU A 493 -0.75 -10.08 6.94
N THR A 494 -0.71 -9.82 5.63
CA THR A 494 -0.05 -10.69 4.65
C THR A 494 0.90 -9.86 3.79
N PRO A 495 2.10 -9.50 4.31
CA PRO A 495 3.02 -8.59 3.62
C PRO A 495 3.53 -9.12 2.27
N THR A 496 3.58 -10.43 2.08
CA THR A 496 3.92 -11.07 0.79
C THR A 496 2.80 -10.90 -0.24
N TYR A 497 1.54 -10.83 0.23
CA TYR A 497 0.34 -10.67 -0.60
C TYR A 497 -0.52 -9.48 -0.10
N PRO A 498 -0.09 -8.22 -0.32
CA PRO A 498 -0.77 -7.03 0.23
C PRO A 498 -2.23 -6.88 -0.20
N GLU A 499 -2.62 -7.47 -1.33
CA GLU A 499 -3.98 -7.49 -1.85
C GLU A 499 -4.93 -8.37 -1.02
N ARG A 500 -4.42 -9.22 -0.13
CA ARG A 500 -5.20 -10.07 0.79
C ARG A 500 -5.12 -9.63 2.25
N SER A 501 -4.18 -8.74 2.55
CA SER A 501 -3.88 -8.30 3.89
C SER A 501 -5.09 -7.63 4.53
N MET A 502 -5.34 -7.91 5.80
CA MET A 502 -6.42 -7.33 6.60
C MET A 502 -7.83 -7.59 6.00
N GLY A 503 -8.05 -8.77 5.41
CA GLY A 503 -9.37 -9.17 4.89
C GLY A 503 -9.72 -8.67 3.49
N ARG A 504 -8.78 -8.01 2.78
CA ARG A 504 -9.04 -7.40 1.46
C ARG A 504 -9.54 -8.33 0.36
N SER A 505 -9.47 -9.64 0.56
CA SER A 505 -10.01 -10.67 -0.33
C SER A 505 -11.09 -11.55 0.31
N ALA A 506 -11.51 -11.25 1.53
CA ALA A 506 -12.39 -12.07 2.33
C ALA A 506 -13.82 -11.51 2.45
N THR A 507 -14.75 -12.38 2.85
CA THR A 507 -16.05 -11.95 3.39
C THR A 507 -16.04 -12.04 4.91
N VAL A 508 -16.55 -10.99 5.56
CA VAL A 508 -16.79 -10.93 7.01
C VAL A 508 -18.25 -10.57 7.28
N GLY A 509 -18.98 -11.43 7.99
CA GLY A 509 -20.39 -11.19 8.29
C GLY A 509 -21.16 -12.42 8.80
N ILE A 510 -22.47 -12.27 8.96
CA ILE A 510 -23.39 -13.34 9.37
C ILE A 510 -24.61 -13.40 8.45
N GLU A 511 -25.17 -14.58 8.23
CA GLU A 511 -26.26 -14.77 7.28
C GLU A 511 -27.30 -15.79 7.75
N SER A 512 -28.56 -15.54 7.40
CA SER A 512 -29.69 -16.41 7.69
C SER A 512 -29.61 -17.75 6.95
N PRO A 513 -30.31 -18.79 7.44
CA PRO A 513 -30.36 -20.09 6.77
C PRO A 513 -30.96 -20.10 5.36
N ASP A 514 -31.71 -19.06 4.99
CA ASP A 514 -32.27 -18.92 3.63
C ASP A 514 -31.48 -17.93 2.76
N GLY A 515 -30.40 -17.34 3.27
CA GLY A 515 -29.54 -16.41 2.54
C GLY A 515 -30.20 -15.10 2.15
N THR A 516 -31.38 -14.79 2.70
CA THR A 516 -32.12 -13.57 2.36
C THR A 516 -31.91 -12.42 3.35
N THR A 517 -31.42 -12.74 4.54
CA THR A 517 -31.17 -11.78 5.62
C THR A 517 -29.74 -11.97 6.13
N GLY A 518 -29.04 -10.90 6.43
CA GLY A 518 -27.67 -10.99 6.92
C GLY A 518 -27.08 -9.63 7.20
N LEU A 519 -25.92 -9.65 7.84
CA LEU A 519 -25.12 -8.48 8.12
C LEU A 519 -23.73 -8.68 7.53
N LEU A 520 -23.43 -7.90 6.49
CA LEU A 520 -22.08 -7.75 5.98
C LEU A 520 -21.33 -6.70 6.80
N TYR A 521 -20.14 -7.06 7.25
CA TYR A 521 -19.16 -6.12 7.79
C TYR A 521 -18.20 -5.66 6.68
N GLU A 522 -17.62 -6.63 5.95
CA GLU A 522 -16.68 -6.38 4.86
C GLU A 522 -16.81 -7.45 3.75
N TYR A 523 -16.71 -7.04 2.48
CA TYR A 523 -16.51 -7.93 1.34
C TYR A 523 -15.39 -7.41 0.44
N ASN A 524 -14.32 -8.18 0.28
CA ASN A 524 -13.19 -7.86 -0.58
C ASN A 524 -12.63 -6.44 -0.36
N GLY A 525 -12.34 -6.10 0.89
CA GLY A 525 -11.80 -4.78 1.24
C GLY A 525 -12.82 -3.66 1.26
N MET A 526 -14.12 -3.95 1.11
CA MET A 526 -15.17 -2.94 1.05
C MET A 526 -16.13 -3.01 2.24
N PRO A 527 -16.39 -1.87 2.92
CA PRO A 527 -15.85 -0.53 2.62
C PRO A 527 -14.36 -0.37 2.99
N PRO A 528 -13.58 0.50 2.31
CA PRO A 528 -12.12 0.56 2.46
C PRO A 528 -11.59 0.88 3.86
N ALA A 529 -12.40 1.52 4.70
CA ALA A 529 -12.05 1.86 6.08
C ALA A 529 -12.45 0.76 7.08
N ASN A 530 -13.00 -0.36 6.63
CA ASN A 530 -13.54 -1.43 7.47
C ASN A 530 -12.77 -2.75 7.33
N LEU A 531 -11.47 -2.66 7.03
CA LEU A 531 -10.59 -3.82 7.05
C LEU A 531 -10.50 -4.40 8.46
N ILE A 532 -10.24 -5.71 8.54
CA ILE A 532 -10.03 -6.42 9.82
C ILE A 532 -8.57 -6.31 10.25
N TYR A 533 -8.19 -5.17 10.82
CA TYR A 533 -6.82 -4.90 11.31
C TYR A 533 -6.34 -5.92 12.37
N PRO A 534 -5.03 -6.03 12.62
CA PRO A 534 -4.53 -6.75 13.80
C PRO A 534 -5.10 -6.15 15.09
N ASP A 535 -5.27 -6.98 16.12
CA ASP A 535 -5.87 -6.60 17.40
C ASP A 535 -7.23 -5.90 17.23
N PHE A 536 -8.13 -6.53 16.47
CA PHE A 536 -9.45 -6.00 16.12
C PHE A 536 -10.57 -6.97 16.50
N ALA A 537 -11.79 -6.46 16.73
CA ALA A 537 -12.94 -7.32 17.00
C ALA A 537 -14.26 -6.73 16.48
N VAL A 538 -15.17 -7.61 16.06
CA VAL A 538 -16.53 -7.29 15.63
C VAL A 538 -17.52 -8.14 16.42
N GLU A 539 -18.51 -7.52 17.04
CA GLU A 539 -19.58 -8.20 17.78
C GLU A 539 -20.87 -8.17 16.97
N PHE A 540 -21.57 -9.30 16.90
CA PHE A 540 -22.93 -9.42 16.40
C PHE A 540 -23.89 -9.84 17.53
N SER A 541 -25.05 -9.18 17.63
CA SER A 541 -26.07 -9.53 18.61
C SER A 541 -27.48 -9.16 18.14
N SER A 542 -28.46 -9.99 18.47
CA SER A 542 -29.90 -9.76 18.26
C SER A 542 -30.63 -9.28 19.52
N GLU A 543 -29.93 -9.22 20.66
CA GLU A 543 -30.47 -8.63 21.88
C GLU A 543 -30.50 -7.10 21.72
N PRO A 544 -31.63 -6.42 22.05
CA PRO A 544 -31.69 -4.97 21.97
C PRO A 544 -30.64 -4.38 22.91
N VAL A 545 -29.68 -3.68 22.33
CA VAL A 545 -28.69 -2.93 23.12
C VAL A 545 -29.45 -1.87 23.90
N VAL A 546 -29.52 -2.02 25.24
CA VAL A 546 -30.02 -0.95 26.09
C VAL A 546 -28.96 0.13 26.11
N ASP A 547 -29.16 1.14 25.27
CA ASP A 547 -28.27 2.28 25.22
C ASP A 547 -28.39 3.11 26.50
N THR A 548 -27.30 3.10 27.26
CA THR A 548 -27.12 3.89 28.50
C THR A 548 -25.96 4.85 28.38
N ILE A 549 -25.32 4.91 27.21
CA ILE A 549 -24.10 5.68 26.97
C ILE A 549 -24.52 6.98 26.31
N PRO A 550 -24.12 8.15 26.85
CA PRO A 550 -24.36 9.41 26.16
C PRO A 550 -23.61 9.54 24.83
N PRO A 551 -24.11 10.37 23.89
CA PRO A 551 -23.41 10.63 22.63
C PRO A 551 -21.95 11.02 22.83
N ALA A 552 -21.07 10.38 22.08
CA ALA A 552 -19.66 10.74 22.00
C ALA A 552 -19.52 11.99 21.12
N ILE A 553 -18.90 13.04 21.67
CA ILE A 553 -18.66 14.30 20.96
C ILE A 553 -17.14 14.49 20.84
N SER A 554 -16.63 14.70 19.62
CA SER A 554 -15.23 15.03 19.35
C SER A 554 -15.10 16.37 18.64
N HIS A 555 -14.15 17.20 19.08
CA HIS A 555 -13.86 18.51 18.52
C HIS A 555 -12.49 19.03 18.99
N THR A 556 -11.72 19.60 18.05
CA THR A 556 -10.47 20.31 18.34
C THR A 556 -10.65 21.81 18.08
N PRO A 557 -10.54 22.69 19.10
CA PRO A 557 -10.65 24.13 18.91
C PRO A 557 -9.39 24.69 18.22
N PRO A 558 -9.50 25.72 17.37
CA PRO A 558 -8.33 26.43 16.86
C PRO A 558 -7.61 27.20 17.99
N ALA A 559 -6.30 27.42 17.82
CA ALA A 559 -5.50 28.13 18.80
C ALA A 559 -5.88 29.61 18.94
N VAL A 560 -6.24 30.26 17.83
CA VAL A 560 -6.67 31.66 17.74
C VAL A 560 -7.70 31.82 16.63
N LEU A 561 -8.51 32.88 16.70
CA LEU A 561 -9.33 33.39 15.59
C LEU A 561 -8.86 34.80 15.19
N TYR A 562 -9.09 35.18 13.95
CA TYR A 562 -8.75 36.52 13.47
C TYR A 562 -9.97 37.43 13.39
N SER A 563 -9.85 38.65 13.89
CA SER A 563 -10.95 39.64 13.91
C SER A 563 -11.46 40.08 12.53
N THR A 564 -10.75 39.70 11.46
CA THR A 564 -11.15 39.93 10.07
C THR A 564 -12.17 38.90 9.56
N GLU A 565 -12.32 37.77 10.24
CA GLU A 565 -13.32 36.77 9.91
C GLU A 565 -14.70 37.23 10.39
N GLU A 566 -15.73 37.08 9.56
CA GLU A 566 -17.10 37.43 9.95
C GLU A 566 -17.74 36.30 10.79
N ASN A 567 -17.41 35.05 10.44
CA ASN A 567 -17.99 33.85 11.03
C ASN A 567 -16.90 32.83 11.36
N PHE A 568 -17.05 32.17 12.51
CA PHE A 568 -16.29 31.00 12.92
C PHE A 568 -17.15 29.76 12.74
N ILE A 569 -16.75 28.89 11.82
CA ILE A 569 -17.42 27.61 11.58
C ILE A 569 -16.83 26.57 12.55
N VAL A 570 -17.67 26.04 13.41
CA VAL A 570 -17.31 25.01 14.38
C VAL A 570 -17.81 23.66 13.88
N ARG A 571 -16.92 22.67 13.78
CA ARG A 571 -17.26 21.28 13.44
C ARG A 571 -17.15 20.40 14.69
N ALA A 572 -18.15 19.60 14.98
CA ALA A 572 -18.06 18.51 15.95
C ALA A 572 -18.49 17.19 15.31
N THR A 573 -17.75 16.11 15.58
CA THR A 573 -18.20 14.76 15.27
C THR A 573 -19.04 14.27 16.43
N ILE A 574 -20.29 13.88 16.19
CA ILE A 574 -21.20 13.38 17.23
C ILE A 574 -21.73 12.01 16.81
N THR A 575 -21.45 10.99 17.60
CA THR A 575 -21.85 9.60 17.34
C THR A 575 -22.57 9.00 18.54
N ASP A 576 -23.55 8.16 18.27
CA ASP A 576 -24.32 7.45 19.30
C ASP A 576 -25.03 6.23 18.70
N ILE A 577 -25.16 5.13 19.46
CA ILE A 577 -25.74 3.86 19.01
C ILE A 577 -27.26 3.93 18.78
N SER A 578 -27.98 4.74 19.55
CA SER A 578 -29.42 4.97 19.36
C SER A 578 -29.71 6.16 18.44
N GLY A 579 -28.65 6.73 17.86
CA GLY A 579 -28.70 7.91 17.01
C GLY A 579 -28.83 9.20 17.81
N VAL A 580 -28.34 10.30 17.24
CA VAL A 580 -28.44 11.62 17.88
C VAL A 580 -29.78 12.25 17.50
N ILE A 581 -30.63 12.53 18.49
CA ILE A 581 -31.95 13.15 18.26
C ILE A 581 -31.94 14.66 18.51
N ALA A 582 -30.94 15.17 19.22
CA ALA A 582 -30.75 16.59 19.43
C ALA A 582 -29.28 16.94 19.69
N ASP A 583 -28.87 18.09 19.20
CA ASP A 583 -27.59 18.70 19.48
C ASP A 583 -27.74 20.20 19.74
N THR A 584 -26.86 20.78 20.53
CA THR A 584 -26.82 22.22 20.80
C THR A 584 -25.40 22.65 21.14
N LEU A 585 -24.91 23.65 20.43
CA LEU A 585 -23.71 24.37 20.80
C LEU A 585 -24.11 25.60 21.63
N PHE A 586 -23.57 25.71 22.84
CA PHE A 586 -23.72 26.90 23.68
C PHE A 586 -22.47 27.75 23.56
N PHE A 587 -22.59 29.00 23.09
CA PHE A 587 -21.45 29.93 22.99
C PHE A 587 -21.69 31.22 23.77
N SER A 588 -20.60 31.91 24.12
CA SER A 588 -20.59 33.12 24.92
C SER A 588 -19.39 33.99 24.57
N VAL A 589 -19.65 35.28 24.34
CA VAL A 589 -18.62 36.33 24.18
C VAL A 589 -18.60 37.31 25.37
N THR A 590 -19.66 37.32 26.19
CA THR A 590 -19.82 38.25 27.33
C THR A 590 -20.03 37.53 28.68
N GLY A 591 -19.90 36.21 28.71
CA GLY A 591 -20.18 35.38 29.90
C GLY A 591 -21.61 34.83 29.99
N LEU A 592 -22.52 35.22 29.09
CA LEU A 592 -23.86 34.64 28.98
C LEU A 592 -23.92 33.68 27.79
N PHE A 593 -24.24 32.41 28.06
CA PHE A 593 -24.32 31.37 27.04
C PHE A 593 -25.62 31.46 26.23
N THR A 594 -25.47 31.42 24.90
CA THR A 594 -26.55 31.40 23.91
C THR A 594 -26.53 30.06 23.19
N PRO A 595 -27.66 29.35 23.07
CA PRO A 595 -27.73 28.10 22.30
C PRO A 595 -27.78 28.39 20.79
N VAL A 596 -27.14 27.51 20.03
CA VAL A 596 -27.09 27.49 18.57
C VAL A 596 -27.30 26.05 18.12
N SER A 597 -28.19 25.85 17.16
CA SER A 597 -28.37 24.56 16.49
C SER A 597 -27.37 24.46 15.33
N HIS A 598 -27.06 23.24 14.91
CA HIS A 598 -26.24 23.05 13.71
C HIS A 598 -26.90 23.69 12.48
N ASP A 599 -26.07 24.15 11.54
CA ASP A 599 -26.46 24.63 10.23
C ASP A 599 -26.65 23.47 9.24
N SER A 600 -25.80 22.45 9.35
CA SER A 600 -25.80 21.27 8.48
C SER A 600 -25.16 20.05 9.16
N VAL A 601 -25.53 18.87 8.67
CA VAL A 601 -24.95 17.58 9.09
C VAL A 601 -24.46 16.82 7.85
N VAL A 602 -23.24 16.28 7.91
CA VAL A 602 -22.65 15.42 6.87
C VAL A 602 -22.03 14.19 7.54
N GLY A 603 -22.63 13.02 7.35
CA GLY A 603 -22.29 11.81 8.13
C GLY A 603 -22.50 12.08 9.61
N SER A 604 -21.47 11.82 10.42
CA SER A 604 -21.47 12.11 11.86
C SER A 604 -21.03 13.54 12.22
N ASN A 605 -20.83 14.43 11.23
CA ASN A 605 -20.27 15.77 11.44
C ASN A 605 -21.35 16.86 11.49
N TYR A 606 -21.40 17.58 12.60
CA TYR A 606 -22.30 18.70 12.87
C TYR A 606 -21.55 20.02 12.75
N TYR A 607 -22.09 20.95 11.97
CA TYR A 607 -21.48 22.25 11.70
C TYR A 607 -22.30 23.37 12.33
N TYR A 608 -21.63 24.31 13.01
CA TYR A 608 -22.26 25.46 13.67
C TYR A 608 -21.55 26.76 13.27
N THR A 609 -22.31 27.79 12.97
CA THR A 609 -21.77 29.11 12.61
C THR A 609 -21.89 30.07 13.79
N LEU A 610 -20.74 30.54 14.27
CA LEU A 610 -20.65 31.50 15.36
C LEU A 610 -20.15 32.87 14.85
N PRO A 611 -20.67 33.99 15.39
CA PRO A 611 -20.13 35.30 15.08
C PRO A 611 -18.76 35.50 15.74
N VAL A 612 -17.79 36.05 15.01
CA VAL A 612 -16.46 36.38 15.56
C VAL A 612 -16.52 37.72 16.28
N PRO A 613 -16.17 37.80 17.59
CA PRO A 613 -16.12 39.08 18.29
C PRO A 613 -14.89 39.92 17.91
N PRO A 614 -14.84 41.22 18.25
CA PRO A 614 -13.68 42.05 17.99
C PRO A 614 -12.39 41.53 18.67
N ALA A 615 -11.24 41.93 18.11
CA ALA A 615 -9.92 41.60 18.65
C ALA A 615 -9.80 41.96 20.15
N GLY A 616 -9.14 41.09 20.91
CA GLY A 616 -8.96 41.21 22.37
C GLY A 616 -10.08 40.57 23.20
N MET A 617 -11.11 40.01 22.57
CA MET A 617 -12.12 39.17 23.21
C MET A 617 -11.79 37.68 23.05
N SER A 618 -12.57 36.83 23.72
CA SER A 618 -12.57 35.39 23.49
C SER A 618 -14.00 34.92 23.23
N ILE A 619 -14.14 33.93 22.35
CA ILE A 619 -15.37 33.17 22.23
C ILE A 619 -15.23 31.89 23.03
N CYS A 620 -16.12 31.68 24.00
CA CYS A 620 -16.15 30.46 24.78
C CYS A 620 -17.37 29.62 24.41
N TYR A 621 -17.21 28.32 24.19
CA TYR A 621 -18.31 27.44 23.80
C TYR A 621 -18.18 26.03 24.36
N ARG A 622 -19.31 25.32 24.36
CA ARG A 622 -19.42 23.89 24.71
C ARG A 622 -20.55 23.25 23.91
N PHE A 623 -20.49 21.94 23.75
CA PHE A 623 -21.48 21.14 23.07
C PHE A 623 -22.36 20.37 24.06
N LEU A 624 -23.58 20.10 23.64
CA LEU A 624 -24.52 19.17 24.25
C LEU A 624 -25.12 18.33 23.13
N ALA A 625 -25.21 17.02 23.32
CA ALA A 625 -25.94 16.12 22.44
C ALA A 625 -26.82 15.18 23.25
N VAL A 626 -27.95 14.76 22.66
CA VAL A 626 -28.92 13.84 23.25
C VAL A 626 -29.18 12.71 22.28
N ASP A 627 -29.17 11.49 22.79
CA ASP A 627 -29.41 10.28 22.02
C ASP A 627 -30.90 9.88 21.91
N GLY A 628 -31.15 8.92 21.01
CA GLY A 628 -32.46 8.33 20.73
C GLY A 628 -32.87 7.22 21.68
N ALA A 629 -32.08 6.92 22.71
CA ALA A 629 -32.36 5.86 23.65
C ALA A 629 -33.61 6.18 24.47
N GLU A 630 -34.26 5.16 25.04
CA GLU A 630 -35.40 5.39 25.95
C GLU A 630 -35.01 6.27 27.15
N GLY A 631 -33.72 6.25 27.54
CA GLY A 631 -33.15 7.08 28.59
C GLY A 631 -32.81 8.52 28.17
N HIS A 632 -32.72 8.82 26.87
CA HIS A 632 -32.24 10.09 26.33
C HIS A 632 -30.95 10.57 27.01
N ASN A 633 -29.88 9.77 26.92
CA ASN A 633 -28.64 10.10 27.60
C ASN A 633 -28.01 11.36 26.96
N VAL A 634 -27.25 12.12 27.77
CA VAL A 634 -26.81 13.50 27.41
C VAL A 634 -25.30 13.63 27.49
N GLY A 635 -24.67 13.88 26.34
CA GLY A 635 -23.23 14.08 26.18
C GLY A 635 -22.86 15.57 26.27
N TYR A 636 -21.66 15.87 26.77
CA TYR A 636 -21.10 17.23 26.82
C TYR A 636 -19.63 17.23 26.40
N LEU A 637 -19.20 18.27 25.67
CA LEU A 637 -17.79 18.51 25.36
C LEU A 637 -17.46 20.00 25.50
N PRO A 638 -16.37 20.39 26.19
CA PRO A 638 -15.36 19.54 26.85
C PRO A 638 -15.84 18.93 28.18
N GLY A 639 -17.02 19.31 28.65
CA GLY A 639 -17.67 18.78 29.84
C GLY A 639 -18.82 19.68 30.27
N MET A 640 -19.67 19.22 31.20
CA MET A 640 -20.87 19.94 31.60
C MET A 640 -20.58 21.36 32.12
N ASP A 641 -19.51 21.55 32.88
CA ASP A 641 -19.12 22.83 33.50
C ASP A 641 -17.87 23.46 32.86
N SER A 642 -17.41 22.92 31.73
CA SER A 642 -16.18 23.33 31.05
C SER A 642 -16.50 23.88 29.66
N THR A 643 -15.64 24.76 29.16
CA THR A 643 -15.80 25.39 27.84
C THR A 643 -14.46 25.50 27.14
N PHE A 644 -14.45 25.32 25.82
CA PHE A 644 -13.36 25.81 25.00
C PHE A 644 -13.41 27.33 24.99
N CYS A 645 -12.27 28.00 25.06
CA CYS A 645 -12.20 29.46 24.97
C CYS A 645 -11.09 29.84 23.99
N VAL A 646 -11.49 30.36 22.83
CA VAL A 646 -10.58 30.72 21.76
C VAL A 646 -10.38 32.25 21.75
N PRO A 647 -9.14 32.76 21.88
CA PRO A 647 -8.87 34.18 21.81
C PRO A 647 -8.99 34.70 20.37
N VAL A 648 -9.56 35.90 20.22
CA VAL A 648 -9.60 36.61 18.95
C VAL A 648 -8.52 37.67 18.91
N ILE A 649 -7.67 37.63 17.90
CA ILE A 649 -6.55 38.55 17.74
C ILE A 649 -6.72 39.42 16.49
N ASP A 650 -6.08 40.59 16.52
CA ASP A 650 -5.90 41.39 15.31
C ASP A 650 -4.76 40.75 14.50
N PRO A 651 -4.94 40.47 13.19
CA PRO A 651 -3.87 39.95 12.36
C PRO A 651 -2.72 40.95 12.13
N HIS A 652 -2.83 42.21 12.61
CA HIS A 652 -1.84 43.29 12.41
C HIS A 652 -1.02 43.68 13.65
#